data_AF-A0A7C7XNB0-F1
#
_entry.id   AF-A0A7C7XNB0-F1
#
_cell.length_a   1.000
_cell.length_b   1.000
_cell.length_c   1.000
_cell.angle_alpha   90.00
_cell.angle_beta   90.00
_cell.angle_gamma   90.00
#
_symmetry.space_group_name_H-M   'P 1'
#
loop_
_entity.id
_entity.type
_entity.pdbx_description
1 polymer ?
#
loop_
_entity_poly.entity_id
_entity_poly.type
_entity_poly.pdbx_seq_one_letter_code
_entity_poly.pdbx_strand_id
1 'polypeptide(L)'
;MRINAADLIQRIGLASRAKTQDGSAKDVRLTGASTDPDSGLIASLQTTGTIDQNGKPADIKIKYWRHLPYGESKQQSLFTLKTSAGRSKNNVEIDELWVQSARVYKRGEDDANDPEVIKRVNRVLEGMNRLNTHLRNKGDVSDTAKILADCYIEEAIGENLTIRGLHKEGGFAFTLAPLFVRKAGKGKDFTFSGLDEAGLKTLLGATINTIEPDKDFSESCNLVATDPQPGLVFDTGPEFKTHKNGDVSVRYYISPRQEIDGVNAAKLDKLLYFKFKKLSDNSYKLNEATFSGEKVDISNPENVLKLMGAAQRSGKDVARDEYPRYMDHFASFDLLDQISQLPTPPALKQGGEFLYLSLHGTGQEKRIEQYGDQIGLAEVFFHRGLRKDGTVSSVAHAVDFPFASGGTNSNFDGAIPDYIPFWDDIKSFSFTHDHYDHCDGMAYYAKAGKMKEKTVYATAEVKYFLDKKMDFLKVPRTLRPKIKVLKDETPICIKDETGTARLWVQPCPNGVSHSARCTPYIVTGCYGDDYYKGSVLTYGDGNAFTQKGIDFLKKGTRALGAMDGVTPEKVDRDLTVTLHDPTAVNYDGHAPTSEEVETNLQDILDIVASDKGVLMTPISTNDAEYTIGLNVAHNSGRDLTAVGRNAELRLSCKNLFGVQHDNDLREVYIDPFEEMRKPDPLIPQDVLDIYMASFNEVDVTDADIRRTKSKLVKEIKENEDLSNLEKQERIEAAEQDAYEIAHEAKLKKAQENTLSAYREILPPREREHIKSTKYYMLKSLMKHGSVVFDNDVNGYLMWKAIMERQETASIRATRTSQMAKSFRINPSRLMIFITGTQGNAEERFSTLQKFKDFFSLLDVDESVRNTGYKINAEDFVTVTTQSAIVGNEADQEAMINELCRNRNVTHIGAYMNGFKIYNPKGDRDRIMNAFRKQGWTPQLDPMGNIHVSGVPIHYHGHGFREDLKTMMTQAPSETHEIHHNPSRDNYHSRYRPLVREMGLPHSDYEPDDFNVMRVDRDAKEPSSKFKKIAQINPSYVLVRLQRKYAQYFGGWLDLRRVTLLRREGMNRTDGLMTRSDSDGVYQRKTTRMDWDRVSNPANFRPQGRTAKIAPSIVDRGPASSGLRSTPIWSNTSAKDLKPS
;
A
#
# COMPACT_ATOMS: atom_id res chain seq x y z
N MET A 1 -67.84 6.49 -2.77
CA MET A 1 -67.54 7.94 -2.73
C MET A 1 -67.57 8.47 -4.16
N ARG A 2 -68.36 9.52 -4.47
CA ARG A 2 -68.55 10.01 -5.84
C ARG A 2 -67.57 11.15 -6.14
N ILE A 3 -66.76 11.00 -7.18
CA ILE A 3 -65.74 11.98 -7.57
C ILE A 3 -65.87 12.26 -9.07
N ASN A 4 -65.52 13.47 -9.51
CA ASN A 4 -65.37 13.75 -10.93
C ASN A 4 -64.21 12.91 -11.49
N ALA A 5 -64.39 12.26 -12.65
CA ALA A 5 -63.40 11.35 -13.19
C ALA A 5 -62.05 12.05 -13.51
N ALA A 6 -62.11 13.29 -14.00
CA ALA A 6 -60.90 14.10 -14.26
C ALA A 6 -60.19 14.51 -12.97
N ASP A 7 -60.95 14.87 -11.93
CA ASP A 7 -60.41 15.18 -10.59
C ASP A 7 -59.76 13.93 -9.97
N LEU A 8 -60.37 12.74 -10.09
CA LEU A 8 -59.77 11.52 -9.57
C LEU A 8 -58.44 11.20 -10.28
N ILE A 9 -58.39 11.27 -11.61
CA ILE A 9 -57.15 11.06 -12.38
C ILE A 9 -56.04 12.03 -11.96
N GLN A 10 -56.39 13.29 -11.72
CA GLN A 10 -55.44 14.30 -11.23
C GLN A 10 -54.98 13.98 -9.81
N ARG A 11 -55.90 13.60 -8.92
CA ARG A 11 -55.63 13.23 -7.52
C ARG A 11 -54.82 11.95 -7.34
N ILE A 12 -54.70 11.11 -8.36
CA ILE A 12 -53.81 9.94 -8.33
C ILE A 12 -52.59 10.13 -9.25
N GLY A 13 -52.33 11.34 -9.75
CA GLY A 13 -51.11 11.65 -10.49
C GLY A 13 -51.05 11.08 -11.92
N LEU A 14 -52.18 10.67 -12.50
CA LEU A 14 -52.26 10.05 -13.83
C LEU A 14 -52.73 11.02 -14.93
N ALA A 15 -52.99 12.30 -14.60
CA ALA A 15 -53.38 13.30 -15.58
C ALA A 15 -52.24 13.61 -16.57
N SER A 16 -52.49 13.45 -17.88
CA SER A 16 -51.55 13.85 -18.93
C SER A 16 -51.35 15.37 -18.94
N ARG A 17 -50.11 15.83 -19.15
CA ARG A 17 -49.79 17.26 -19.37
C ARG A 17 -50.03 17.70 -20.82
N ALA A 18 -50.00 16.78 -21.77
CA ALA A 18 -50.30 17.04 -23.17
C ALA A 18 -51.81 16.88 -23.45
N LYS A 19 -52.44 17.87 -24.09
CA LYS A 19 -53.81 17.76 -24.63
C LYS A 19 -53.80 16.79 -25.83
N THR A 20 -53.74 15.49 -25.59
CA THR A 20 -53.94 14.49 -26.64
C THR A 20 -55.42 14.09 -26.67
N GLN A 21 -56.15 14.69 -27.62
CA GLN A 21 -57.53 14.38 -27.97
C GLN A 21 -57.60 13.08 -28.78
N ASP A 22 -57.25 11.94 -28.20
CA ASP A 22 -57.57 10.67 -28.83
C ASP A 22 -58.46 9.86 -27.90
N GLY A 23 -59.71 9.65 -28.33
CA GLY A 23 -60.82 9.11 -27.54
C GLY A 23 -60.77 7.60 -27.34
N SER A 24 -59.59 7.00 -27.30
CA SER A 24 -59.37 5.57 -27.07
C SER A 24 -59.14 5.26 -25.60
N ALA A 25 -59.52 4.05 -25.17
CA ALA A 25 -59.14 3.55 -23.84
C ALA A 25 -57.62 3.36 -23.79
N LYS A 26 -56.98 3.83 -22.71
CA LYS A 26 -55.54 3.80 -22.51
C LYS A 26 -55.18 2.84 -21.38
N ASP A 27 -54.32 1.87 -21.68
CA ASP A 27 -53.65 1.09 -20.64
C ASP A 27 -52.68 2.01 -19.89
N VAL A 28 -52.79 2.06 -18.57
CA VAL A 28 -51.89 2.81 -17.70
C VAL A 28 -50.76 1.89 -17.27
N ARG A 29 -49.53 2.29 -17.57
CA ARG A 29 -48.33 1.64 -17.09
C ARG A 29 -47.24 2.65 -16.83
N LEU A 30 -46.84 2.76 -15.57
CA LEU A 30 -45.70 3.56 -15.10
C LEU A 30 -44.76 2.65 -14.34
N THR A 31 -43.47 2.72 -14.61
CA THR A 31 -42.49 1.83 -13.98
C THR A 31 -41.22 2.57 -13.58
N GLY A 32 -40.58 2.13 -12.50
CA GLY A 32 -39.22 2.51 -12.14
C GLY A 32 -38.47 1.35 -11.47
N ALA A 33 -37.14 1.40 -11.48
CA ALA A 33 -36.28 0.46 -10.78
C ALA A 33 -35.05 1.16 -10.18
N SER A 34 -34.48 0.56 -9.14
CA SER A 34 -33.23 1.03 -8.51
C SER A 34 -32.51 -0.13 -7.83
N THR A 35 -31.19 -0.05 -7.75
CA THR A 35 -30.32 -1.06 -7.16
C THR A 35 -29.44 -0.43 -6.10
N ASP A 36 -29.34 -1.10 -4.96
CA ASP A 36 -28.43 -0.72 -3.89
C ASP A 36 -26.99 -1.12 -4.23
N PRO A 37 -26.04 -0.16 -4.37
CA PRO A 37 -24.64 -0.47 -4.71
C PRO A 37 -23.93 -1.30 -3.63
N ASP A 38 -24.38 -1.24 -2.37
CA ASP A 38 -23.73 -1.93 -1.25
C ASP A 38 -24.26 -3.36 -1.04
N SER A 39 -25.59 -3.55 -1.01
CA SER A 39 -26.19 -4.87 -0.76
C SER A 39 -26.53 -5.66 -2.03
N GLY A 40 -26.58 -5.03 -3.21
CA GLY A 40 -27.03 -5.64 -4.45
C GLY A 40 -28.54 -5.93 -4.49
N LEU A 41 -29.32 -5.37 -3.57
CA LEU A 41 -30.78 -5.47 -3.59
C LEU A 41 -31.35 -4.64 -4.75
N ILE A 42 -32.20 -5.26 -5.57
CA ILE A 42 -32.93 -4.58 -6.65
C ILE A 42 -34.36 -4.35 -6.20
N ALA A 43 -34.87 -3.15 -6.44
CA ALA A 43 -36.26 -2.79 -6.22
C ALA A 43 -36.88 -2.24 -7.51
N SER A 44 -38.16 -2.51 -7.70
CA SER A 44 -38.97 -1.92 -8.77
C SER A 44 -40.34 -1.51 -8.24
N LEU A 45 -40.86 -0.41 -8.78
CA LEU A 45 -42.19 0.08 -8.50
C LEU A 45 -42.95 0.17 -9.82
N GLN A 46 -44.17 -0.35 -9.84
CA GLN A 46 -45.01 -0.39 -11.03
C GLN A 46 -46.44 0.02 -10.70
N THR A 47 -46.98 0.94 -11.50
CA THR A 47 -48.41 1.25 -11.55
C THR A 47 -49.02 0.66 -12.81
N THR A 48 -50.11 -0.09 -12.66
CA THR A 48 -50.89 -0.68 -13.78
C THR A 48 -52.37 -0.38 -13.64
N GLY A 49 -53.08 -0.22 -14.75
CA GLY A 49 -54.54 -0.16 -14.78
C GLY A 49 -55.06 0.28 -16.14
N THR A 50 -56.32 0.70 -16.23
CA THR A 50 -56.91 1.18 -17.49
C THR A 50 -57.63 2.50 -17.29
N ILE A 51 -57.57 3.40 -18.26
CA ILE A 51 -58.40 4.61 -18.34
C ILE A 51 -59.29 4.47 -19.57
N ASP A 52 -60.61 4.48 -19.41
CA ASP A 52 -61.52 4.37 -20.54
C ASP A 52 -61.54 5.64 -21.43
N GLN A 53 -62.23 5.55 -22.57
CA GLN A 53 -62.45 6.65 -23.52
C GLN A 53 -63.11 7.92 -22.93
N ASN A 54 -63.75 7.82 -21.76
CA ASN A 54 -64.36 8.96 -21.05
C ASN A 54 -63.47 9.50 -19.93
N GLY A 55 -62.21 9.05 -19.84
CA GLY A 55 -61.29 9.43 -18.78
C GLY A 55 -61.63 8.81 -17.43
N LYS A 56 -62.25 7.63 -17.39
CA LYS A 56 -62.55 6.93 -16.14
C LYS A 56 -61.46 5.91 -15.83
N PRO A 57 -60.72 6.05 -14.72
CA PRO A 57 -59.76 5.04 -14.30
C PRO A 57 -60.51 3.80 -13.79
N ALA A 58 -59.97 2.62 -14.05
CA ALA A 58 -60.46 1.33 -13.55
C ALA A 58 -59.27 0.43 -13.15
N ASP A 59 -59.42 -0.23 -12.00
CA ASP A 59 -58.50 -1.23 -11.42
C ASP A 59 -57.03 -0.78 -11.37
N ILE A 60 -56.77 0.42 -10.84
CA ILE A 60 -55.42 0.96 -10.68
C ILE A 60 -54.70 0.25 -9.53
N LYS A 61 -53.55 -0.35 -9.82
CA LYS A 61 -52.71 -1.08 -8.85
C LYS A 61 -51.31 -0.52 -8.83
N ILE A 62 -50.76 -0.32 -7.63
CA ILE A 62 -49.34 -0.01 -7.45
C ILE A 62 -48.68 -1.19 -6.74
N LYS A 63 -47.63 -1.74 -7.34
CA LYS A 63 -46.89 -2.92 -6.87
C LYS A 63 -45.43 -2.55 -6.64
N TYR A 64 -44.91 -2.99 -5.50
CA TYR A 64 -43.50 -2.96 -5.17
C TYR A 64 -42.93 -4.37 -5.35
N TRP A 65 -41.92 -4.51 -6.19
CA TRP A 65 -41.22 -5.76 -6.40
C TRP A 65 -39.76 -5.59 -5.95
N ARG A 66 -39.16 -6.66 -5.44
CA ARG A 66 -37.75 -6.67 -5.08
C ARG A 66 -37.10 -8.02 -5.36
N HIS A 67 -35.81 -7.98 -5.64
CA HIS A 67 -34.96 -9.17 -5.74
C HIS A 67 -33.80 -9.05 -4.77
N LEU A 68 -33.60 -10.12 -4.00
CA LEU A 68 -32.56 -10.22 -2.99
C LEU A 68 -31.31 -10.84 -3.61
N PRO A 69 -30.10 -10.46 -3.15
CA PRO A 69 -28.85 -10.89 -3.77
C PRO A 69 -28.57 -12.41 -3.68
N TYR A 70 -29.37 -13.15 -2.90
CA TYR A 70 -29.34 -14.61 -2.80
C TYR A 70 -30.40 -15.33 -3.67
N GLY A 71 -31.07 -14.59 -4.58
CA GLY A 71 -31.91 -15.12 -5.65
C GLY A 71 -33.42 -15.11 -5.41
N GLU A 72 -33.90 -14.56 -4.28
CA GLU A 72 -35.33 -14.55 -3.97
C GLU A 72 -36.01 -13.27 -4.47
N SER A 73 -37.06 -13.40 -5.29
CA SER A 73 -37.93 -12.30 -5.71
C SER A 73 -39.22 -12.26 -4.88
N LYS A 74 -39.60 -11.07 -4.42
CA LYS A 74 -40.87 -10.85 -3.71
C LYS A 74 -41.61 -9.66 -4.28
N GLN A 75 -42.93 -9.82 -4.40
CA GLN A 75 -43.84 -8.74 -4.74
C GLN A 75 -44.69 -8.38 -3.52
N GLN A 76 -44.95 -7.10 -3.34
CA GLN A 76 -45.83 -6.51 -2.34
C GLN A 76 -46.81 -5.59 -3.08
N SER A 77 -48.11 -5.85 -2.97
CA SER A 77 -49.11 -4.89 -3.45
C SER A 77 -49.11 -3.71 -2.50
N LEU A 78 -48.93 -2.49 -3.01
CA LEU A 78 -48.96 -1.27 -2.19
C LEU A 78 -50.34 -0.66 -2.17
N PHE A 79 -50.96 -0.49 -3.34
CA PHE A 79 -52.29 0.10 -3.48
C PHE A 79 -53.14 -0.68 -4.48
N THR A 80 -54.43 -0.77 -4.22
CA THR A 80 -55.45 -1.21 -5.19
C THR A 80 -56.65 -0.28 -5.11
N LEU A 81 -56.97 0.38 -6.23
CA LEU A 81 -58.11 1.27 -6.39
C LEU A 81 -59.05 0.68 -7.46
N LYS A 82 -60.24 0.25 -7.02
CA LYS A 82 -61.32 -0.18 -7.92
C LYS A 82 -62.42 0.86 -7.95
N THR A 83 -62.96 1.04 -9.13
CA THR A 83 -63.88 2.12 -9.46
C THR A 83 -64.94 1.62 -10.44
N SER A 84 -66.15 2.14 -10.29
CA SER A 84 -67.27 1.90 -11.21
C SER A 84 -67.75 3.20 -11.83
N ALA A 85 -68.43 3.08 -12.97
CA ALA A 85 -69.07 4.22 -13.61
C ALA A 85 -70.18 4.79 -12.71
N GLY A 86 -70.10 6.08 -12.39
CA GLY A 86 -71.16 6.77 -11.65
C GLY A 86 -72.39 7.05 -12.52
N ARG A 87 -73.52 7.43 -11.89
CA ARG A 87 -74.80 7.74 -12.57
C ARG A 87 -74.73 8.86 -13.62
N SER A 88 -73.71 9.71 -13.62
CA SER A 88 -73.49 10.77 -14.61
C SER A 88 -72.28 10.47 -15.47
N LYS A 89 -72.30 10.89 -16.75
CA LYS A 89 -71.27 10.59 -17.75
C LYS A 89 -69.84 10.93 -17.29
N ASN A 90 -69.68 11.98 -16.47
CA ASN A 90 -68.38 12.51 -16.01
C ASN A 90 -67.96 12.07 -14.60
N ASN A 91 -68.74 11.25 -13.89
CA ASN A 91 -68.43 10.87 -12.51
C ASN A 91 -68.03 9.39 -12.42
N VAL A 92 -67.14 9.12 -11.47
CA VAL A 92 -66.66 7.80 -11.10
C VAL A 92 -66.94 7.59 -9.62
N GLU A 93 -67.28 6.37 -9.24
CA GLU A 93 -67.46 5.99 -7.84
C GLU A 93 -66.32 5.06 -7.44
N ILE A 94 -65.62 5.40 -6.35
CA ILE A 94 -64.68 4.46 -5.73
C ILE A 94 -65.52 3.32 -5.15
N ASP A 95 -65.21 2.09 -5.55
CA ASP A 95 -65.85 0.88 -5.02
C ASP A 95 -65.02 0.29 -3.89
N GLU A 96 -63.70 0.18 -4.09
CA GLU A 96 -62.77 -0.35 -3.10
C GLU A 96 -61.42 0.38 -3.17
N LEU A 97 -60.84 0.67 -2.00
CA LEU A 97 -59.49 1.19 -1.85
C LEU A 97 -58.74 0.40 -0.78
N TRP A 98 -57.62 -0.18 -1.18
CA TRP A 98 -56.77 -1.00 -0.33
C TRP A 98 -55.34 -0.46 -0.30
N VAL A 99 -54.71 -0.57 0.87
CA VAL A 99 -53.28 -0.35 1.07
C VAL A 99 -52.70 -1.65 1.61
N GLN A 100 -51.85 -2.32 0.83
CA GLN A 100 -51.45 -3.70 1.10
C GLN A 100 -52.66 -4.61 1.38
N SER A 101 -52.75 -5.21 2.56
CA SER A 101 -53.88 -6.02 3.02
C SER A 101 -54.93 -5.23 3.80
N ALA A 102 -54.69 -3.96 4.12
CA ALA A 102 -55.63 -3.11 4.85
C ALA A 102 -56.65 -2.47 3.92
N ARG A 103 -57.94 -2.66 4.22
CA ARG A 103 -59.05 -2.03 3.50
C ARG A 103 -59.30 -0.65 4.06
N VAL A 104 -59.15 0.37 3.23
CA VAL A 104 -59.35 1.78 3.63
C VAL A 104 -60.76 2.27 3.32
N TYR A 105 -61.35 1.76 2.24
CA TYR A 105 -62.72 2.10 1.85
C TYR A 105 -63.37 0.98 1.05
N LYS A 106 -64.65 0.69 1.33
CA LYS A 106 -65.53 -0.13 0.51
C LYS A 106 -66.94 0.45 0.44
N ARG A 107 -67.43 0.58 -0.79
CA ARG A 107 -68.78 1.07 -1.07
C ARG A 107 -69.84 0.16 -0.45
N GLY A 108 -70.79 0.77 0.26
CA GLY A 108 -71.90 0.08 0.91
C GLY A 108 -71.59 -0.41 2.33
N GLU A 109 -70.32 -0.41 2.73
CA GLU A 109 -69.89 -0.73 4.10
C GLU A 109 -69.40 0.52 4.85
N ASP A 110 -68.68 1.43 4.17
CA ASP A 110 -68.20 2.68 4.75
C ASP A 110 -69.07 3.88 4.33
N ASP A 111 -69.35 4.79 5.27
CA ASP A 111 -70.06 6.05 4.99
C ASP A 111 -69.15 7.01 4.21
N ALA A 112 -69.55 7.31 2.98
CA ALA A 112 -68.80 8.20 2.09
C ALA A 112 -68.80 9.68 2.55
N ASN A 113 -69.64 10.05 3.52
CA ASN A 113 -69.74 11.40 4.08
C ASN A 113 -69.05 11.55 5.45
N ASP A 114 -68.55 10.46 6.05
CA ASP A 114 -67.80 10.52 7.31
C ASP A 114 -66.48 11.29 7.10
N PRO A 115 -66.24 12.40 7.85
CA PRO A 115 -65.00 13.17 7.76
C PRO A 115 -63.72 12.35 7.93
N GLU A 116 -63.71 11.34 8.80
CA GLU A 116 -62.54 10.50 9.04
C GLU A 116 -62.33 9.46 7.91
N VAL A 117 -63.40 8.96 7.28
CA VAL A 117 -63.29 8.15 6.05
C VAL A 117 -62.72 9.01 4.91
N ILE A 118 -63.24 10.22 4.71
CA ILE A 118 -62.78 11.15 3.67
C ILE A 118 -61.29 11.48 3.86
N LYS A 119 -60.87 11.76 5.10
CA LYS A 119 -59.47 12.07 5.45
C LYS A 119 -58.54 10.90 5.12
N ARG A 120 -58.90 9.67 5.49
CA ARG A 120 -58.13 8.46 5.19
C ARG A 120 -58.02 8.21 3.69
N VAL A 121 -59.13 8.31 2.95
CA VAL A 121 -59.15 8.18 1.49
C VAL A 121 -58.25 9.23 0.83
N ASN A 122 -58.34 10.51 1.23
CA ASN A 122 -57.52 11.58 0.66
C ASN A 122 -56.01 11.37 0.89
N ARG A 123 -55.60 10.89 2.08
CA ARG A 123 -54.18 10.55 2.35
C ARG A 123 -53.66 9.46 1.41
N VAL A 124 -54.48 8.43 1.17
CA VAL A 124 -54.13 7.34 0.26
C VAL A 124 -54.04 7.82 -1.19
N LEU A 125 -55.01 8.63 -1.66
CA LEU A 125 -54.96 9.19 -3.01
C LEU A 125 -53.73 10.09 -3.21
N GLU A 126 -53.38 10.92 -2.21
CA GLU A 126 -52.16 11.74 -2.25
C GLU A 126 -50.88 10.88 -2.28
N GLY A 127 -50.83 9.77 -1.53
CA GLY A 127 -49.74 8.80 -1.62
C GLY A 127 -49.60 8.20 -3.03
N MET A 128 -50.72 7.80 -3.65
CA MET A 128 -50.74 7.35 -5.05
C MET A 128 -50.28 8.45 -6.02
N ASN A 129 -50.73 9.70 -5.80
CA ASN A 129 -50.32 10.86 -6.60
C ASN A 129 -48.80 11.05 -6.58
N ARG A 130 -48.22 11.14 -5.38
CA ARG A 130 -46.79 11.38 -5.23
C ARG A 130 -45.96 10.25 -5.83
N LEU A 131 -46.36 8.98 -5.66
CA LEU A 131 -45.68 7.85 -6.29
C LEU A 131 -45.77 7.89 -7.82
N ASN A 132 -46.96 8.11 -8.38
CA ASN A 132 -47.14 8.16 -9.83
C ASN A 132 -46.40 9.37 -10.45
N THR A 133 -46.45 10.52 -9.78
CA THR A 133 -45.69 11.71 -10.17
C THR A 133 -44.19 11.47 -10.08
N HIS A 134 -43.72 10.79 -9.02
CA HIS A 134 -42.33 10.40 -8.86
C HIS A 134 -41.86 9.47 -10.00
N LEU A 135 -42.65 8.45 -10.36
CA LEU A 135 -42.36 7.57 -11.49
C LEU A 135 -42.33 8.33 -12.82
N ARG A 136 -43.34 9.19 -13.09
CA ARG A 136 -43.39 10.03 -14.30
C ARG A 136 -42.19 10.97 -14.44
N ASN A 137 -41.72 11.50 -13.30
CA ASN A 137 -40.56 12.38 -13.22
C ASN A 137 -39.24 11.61 -13.09
N LYS A 138 -39.24 10.28 -13.31
CA LYS A 138 -38.03 9.45 -13.28
C LYS A 138 -37.30 9.55 -11.93
N GLY A 139 -38.07 9.56 -10.84
CA GLY A 139 -37.61 9.58 -9.47
C GLY A 139 -37.02 8.23 -9.03
N ASP A 140 -36.26 8.22 -7.94
CA ASP A 140 -35.63 6.99 -7.43
C ASP A 140 -36.62 6.10 -6.64
N VAL A 141 -36.69 4.82 -6.99
CA VAL A 141 -37.58 3.87 -6.28
C VAL A 141 -37.23 3.78 -4.79
N SER A 142 -36.00 4.09 -4.40
CA SER A 142 -35.58 4.08 -3.00
C SER A 142 -36.35 5.08 -2.11
N ASP A 143 -37.02 6.08 -2.69
CA ASP A 143 -37.81 7.07 -1.94
C ASP A 143 -39.25 6.62 -1.66
N THR A 144 -39.66 5.45 -2.15
CA THR A 144 -41.05 4.96 -2.02
C THR A 144 -41.51 4.96 -0.56
N ALA A 145 -40.71 4.42 0.37
CA ALA A 145 -41.09 4.36 1.78
C ALA A 145 -41.20 5.75 2.44
N LYS A 146 -40.34 6.69 2.03
CA LYS A 146 -40.38 8.08 2.48
C LYS A 146 -41.64 8.78 2.02
N ILE A 147 -41.99 8.65 0.73
CA ILE A 147 -43.21 9.24 0.17
C ILE A 147 -44.45 8.77 0.94
N LEU A 148 -44.51 7.48 1.31
CA LEU A 148 -45.63 6.93 2.07
C LEU A 148 -45.67 7.42 3.52
N ALA A 149 -44.51 7.63 4.15
CA ALA A 149 -44.42 8.22 5.48
C ALA A 149 -44.87 9.69 5.47
N ASP A 150 -44.42 10.49 4.49
CA ASP A 150 -44.78 11.91 4.33
C ASP A 150 -46.28 12.12 4.04
N CYS A 151 -46.96 11.09 3.52
CA CYS A 151 -48.40 11.08 3.28
C CYS A 151 -49.22 10.55 4.47
N TYR A 152 -48.60 10.24 5.61
CA TYR A 152 -49.26 9.72 6.81
C TYR A 152 -50.09 8.45 6.54
N ILE A 153 -49.59 7.55 5.68
CA ILE A 153 -50.32 6.35 5.27
C ILE A 153 -50.56 5.41 6.46
N GLU A 154 -49.62 5.31 7.41
CA GLU A 154 -49.77 4.50 8.64
C GLU A 154 -50.99 4.93 9.46
N GLU A 155 -51.22 6.24 9.58
CA GLU A 155 -52.42 6.76 10.23
C GLU A 155 -53.70 6.49 9.42
N ALA A 156 -53.60 6.39 8.09
CA ALA A 156 -54.75 6.11 7.24
C ALA A 156 -55.24 4.65 7.37
N ILE A 157 -54.33 3.72 7.65
CA ILE A 157 -54.61 2.29 7.81
C ILE A 157 -54.70 1.85 9.28
N GLY A 158 -54.18 2.65 10.22
CA GLY A 158 -54.17 2.33 11.65
C GLY A 158 -53.12 1.28 12.06
N GLU A 159 -52.14 0.99 11.20
CA GLU A 159 -51.09 -0.01 11.42
C GLU A 159 -49.74 0.43 10.83
N ASN A 160 -48.65 -0.18 11.29
CA ASN A 160 -47.30 0.12 10.81
C ASN A 160 -47.10 -0.39 9.38
N LEU A 161 -46.75 0.50 8.45
CA LEU A 161 -46.52 0.20 7.05
C LEU A 161 -45.03 -0.07 6.83
N THR A 162 -44.67 -1.34 6.60
CA THR A 162 -43.28 -1.71 6.28
C THR A 162 -43.13 -1.98 4.78
N ILE A 163 -42.34 -1.16 4.10
CA ILE A 163 -41.85 -1.45 2.73
C ILE A 163 -40.50 -2.14 2.86
N ARG A 164 -40.49 -3.46 2.71
CA ARG A 164 -39.32 -4.25 3.09
C ARG A 164 -38.12 -3.93 2.20
N GLY A 165 -37.04 -3.43 2.80
CA GLY A 165 -35.78 -3.12 2.11
C GLY A 165 -35.55 -1.63 1.86
N LEU A 166 -36.51 -0.76 2.17
CA LEU A 166 -36.41 0.69 2.03
C LEU A 166 -36.51 1.40 3.39
N HIS A 167 -35.82 2.53 3.54
CA HIS A 167 -35.83 3.35 4.76
C HIS A 167 -36.92 4.43 4.71
N LYS A 168 -37.55 4.74 5.85
CA LYS A 168 -38.59 5.78 5.93
C LYS A 168 -38.06 7.19 5.64
N GLU A 169 -36.75 7.42 5.73
CA GLU A 169 -36.11 8.71 5.38
C GLU A 169 -35.65 8.76 3.91
N GLY A 170 -35.82 7.67 3.16
CA GLY A 170 -35.30 7.47 1.81
C GLY A 170 -34.06 6.58 1.77
N GLY A 171 -33.83 5.90 0.65
CA GLY A 171 -32.71 4.97 0.48
C GLY A 171 -33.04 3.52 0.87
N PHE A 172 -32.05 2.65 0.75
CA PHE A 172 -32.16 1.23 1.09
C PHE A 172 -31.87 0.99 2.58
N ALA A 173 -32.65 0.09 3.21
CA ALA A 173 -32.52 -0.26 4.63
C ALA A 173 -31.85 -1.63 4.87
N PHE A 174 -31.31 -2.26 3.81
CA PHE A 174 -30.83 -3.64 3.85
C PHE A 174 -29.30 -3.71 3.87
N THR A 175 -28.71 -4.22 4.95
CA THR A 175 -27.28 -4.50 5.03
C THR A 175 -27.05 -6.00 5.26
N LEU A 176 -26.50 -6.69 4.24
CA LEU A 176 -25.97 -8.04 4.38
C LEU A 176 -24.44 -8.00 4.41
N ALA A 177 -23.82 -8.88 5.19
CA ALA A 177 -22.38 -9.10 5.09
C ALA A 177 -22.05 -9.68 3.70
N PRO A 178 -21.11 -9.10 2.92
CA PRO A 178 -20.76 -9.58 1.57
C PRO A 178 -20.39 -11.07 1.51
N LEU A 179 -19.80 -11.60 2.59
CA LEU A 179 -19.47 -13.01 2.77
C LEU A 179 -20.70 -13.93 2.77
N PHE A 180 -21.82 -13.48 3.33
CA PHE A 180 -23.08 -14.23 3.34
C PHE A 180 -23.68 -14.28 1.94
N VAL A 181 -23.69 -13.16 1.21
CA VAL A 181 -24.15 -13.08 -0.18
C VAL A 181 -23.36 -14.04 -1.08
N ARG A 182 -22.01 -14.00 -1.01
CA ARG A 182 -21.14 -14.90 -1.79
C ARG A 182 -21.38 -16.38 -1.49
N LYS A 183 -21.62 -16.74 -0.23
CA LYS A 183 -21.91 -18.14 0.14
C LYS A 183 -23.32 -18.58 -0.25
N ALA A 184 -24.32 -17.71 -0.10
CA ALA A 184 -25.72 -18.04 -0.36
C ALA A 184 -26.09 -18.07 -1.85
N GLY A 185 -25.33 -17.35 -2.69
CA GLY A 185 -25.58 -17.22 -4.13
C GLY A 185 -24.68 -18.03 -5.06
N LYS A 186 -23.60 -18.66 -4.57
CA LYS A 186 -22.73 -19.50 -5.41
C LYS A 186 -23.54 -20.66 -6.03
N GLY A 187 -23.57 -20.71 -7.37
CA GLY A 187 -24.18 -21.80 -8.14
C GLY A 187 -25.69 -21.72 -8.35
N LYS A 188 -26.35 -20.62 -7.97
CA LYS A 188 -27.78 -20.41 -8.28
C LYS A 188 -27.96 -19.66 -9.58
N ASP A 189 -28.88 -20.14 -10.42
CA ASP A 189 -29.32 -19.45 -11.62
C ASP A 189 -30.03 -18.13 -11.28
N PHE A 190 -29.72 -17.05 -12.02
CA PHE A 190 -30.41 -15.77 -11.91
C PHE A 190 -31.79 -15.84 -12.52
N THR A 191 -32.77 -16.21 -11.71
CA THR A 191 -34.18 -16.26 -12.10
C THR A 191 -34.96 -15.17 -11.41
N PHE A 192 -35.58 -14.31 -12.21
CA PHE A 192 -36.51 -13.30 -11.76
C PHE A 192 -37.92 -13.85 -11.88
N SER A 193 -38.66 -13.88 -10.76
CA SER A 193 -40.05 -14.37 -10.71
C SER A 193 -41.01 -13.27 -10.26
N GLY A 194 -42.25 -13.33 -10.73
CA GLY A 194 -43.27 -12.32 -10.44
C GLY A 194 -43.00 -11.00 -11.15
N LEU A 195 -42.40 -11.06 -12.34
CA LEU A 195 -42.00 -9.92 -13.15
C LEU A 195 -42.29 -10.23 -14.62
N ASP A 196 -43.12 -9.40 -15.25
CA ASP A 196 -43.48 -9.53 -16.67
C ASP A 196 -42.41 -8.87 -17.57
N GLU A 197 -42.58 -8.96 -18.89
CA GLU A 197 -41.61 -8.44 -19.87
C GLU A 197 -41.26 -6.97 -19.64
N ALA A 198 -42.28 -6.14 -19.44
CA ALA A 198 -42.07 -4.72 -19.28
C ALA A 198 -41.46 -4.41 -17.91
N GLY A 199 -41.77 -5.16 -16.85
CA GLY A 199 -41.03 -5.11 -15.59
C GLY A 199 -39.55 -5.46 -15.77
N LEU A 200 -39.22 -6.49 -16.59
CA LEU A 200 -37.84 -6.86 -16.92
C LEU A 200 -37.11 -5.73 -17.64
N LYS A 201 -37.74 -5.13 -18.64
CA LYS A 201 -37.16 -3.98 -19.36
C LYS A 201 -36.88 -2.83 -18.39
N THR A 202 -37.79 -2.54 -17.46
CA THR A 202 -37.56 -1.53 -16.42
C THR A 202 -36.37 -1.87 -15.52
N LEU A 203 -36.23 -3.13 -15.10
CA LEU A 203 -35.07 -3.56 -14.30
C LEU A 203 -33.74 -3.36 -15.02
N LEU A 204 -33.76 -3.35 -16.36
CA LEU A 204 -32.60 -3.17 -17.22
C LEU A 204 -32.44 -1.71 -17.67
N GLY A 205 -33.19 -0.78 -17.10
CA GLY A 205 -33.06 0.66 -17.31
C GLY A 205 -34.04 1.27 -18.31
N ALA A 206 -35.00 0.52 -18.87
CA ALA A 206 -36.07 1.11 -19.67
C ALA A 206 -37.01 1.95 -18.80
N THR A 207 -37.51 3.07 -19.34
CA THR A 207 -38.67 3.77 -18.75
C THR A 207 -39.91 3.44 -19.56
N ILE A 208 -40.96 3.02 -18.86
CA ILE A 208 -42.26 2.71 -19.45
C ILE A 208 -43.25 3.74 -18.90
N ASN A 209 -43.85 4.50 -19.82
CA ASN A 209 -44.79 5.55 -19.50
C ASN A 209 -45.84 5.68 -20.59
N THR A 210 -46.93 4.94 -20.43
CA THR A 210 -48.03 4.95 -21.41
C THR A 210 -48.91 6.22 -21.34
N ILE A 211 -48.70 7.08 -20.35
CA ILE A 211 -49.45 8.35 -20.18
C ILE A 211 -48.80 9.46 -20.99
N GLU A 212 -47.47 9.46 -21.04
CA GLU A 212 -46.63 10.43 -21.77
C GLU A 212 -45.71 9.64 -22.71
N PRO A 213 -46.22 9.24 -23.91
CA PRO A 213 -45.49 8.34 -24.82
C PRO A 213 -44.14 8.89 -25.30
N ASP A 214 -43.98 10.21 -25.31
CA ASP A 214 -42.70 10.91 -25.55
C ASP A 214 -41.63 10.60 -24.49
N LYS A 215 -42.03 10.01 -23.35
CA LYS A 215 -41.15 9.59 -22.26
C LYS A 215 -41.06 8.07 -22.10
N ASP A 216 -41.60 7.31 -23.06
CA ASP A 216 -41.48 5.86 -23.12
C ASP A 216 -40.35 5.48 -24.09
N PHE A 217 -39.38 4.70 -23.62
CA PHE A 217 -38.31 4.14 -24.47
C PHE A 217 -38.12 2.64 -24.22
N SER A 218 -39.25 1.93 -24.11
CA SER A 218 -39.31 0.47 -23.93
C SER A 218 -38.75 -0.35 -25.10
N GLU A 219 -38.44 0.27 -26.24
CA GLU A 219 -37.79 -0.37 -27.39
C GLU A 219 -36.38 0.14 -27.64
N SER A 220 -36.19 1.44 -27.84
CA SER A 220 -34.86 2.06 -27.96
C SER A 220 -34.90 3.56 -27.73
N CYS A 221 -33.73 4.15 -27.46
CA CYS A 221 -33.50 5.58 -27.47
C CYS A 221 -32.07 5.83 -27.93
N ASN A 222 -31.84 6.77 -28.85
CA ASN A 222 -30.50 7.12 -29.30
C ASN A 222 -30.18 8.57 -28.91
N LEU A 223 -29.04 8.75 -28.27
CA LEU A 223 -28.51 10.03 -27.83
C LEU A 223 -27.14 10.26 -28.46
N VAL A 224 -26.80 11.54 -28.61
CA VAL A 224 -25.56 11.97 -29.24
C VAL A 224 -24.86 12.91 -28.28
N ALA A 225 -23.55 12.74 -28.11
CA ALA A 225 -22.71 13.72 -27.46
C ALA A 225 -21.34 13.82 -28.11
N THR A 226 -20.72 14.98 -27.95
CA THR A 226 -19.35 15.24 -28.39
C THR A 226 -18.47 15.29 -27.15
N ASP A 227 -17.40 14.50 -27.12
CA ASP A 227 -16.36 14.67 -26.11
C ASP A 227 -15.60 15.97 -26.41
N PRO A 228 -15.63 16.97 -25.51
CA PRO A 228 -15.01 18.26 -25.77
C PRO A 228 -13.48 18.21 -25.88
N GLN A 229 -12.80 17.18 -25.38
CA GLN A 229 -11.33 17.12 -25.41
C GLN A 229 -10.78 16.67 -26.77
N PRO A 230 -11.16 15.48 -27.30
CA PRO A 230 -10.73 15.06 -28.63
C PRO A 230 -11.67 15.57 -29.74
N GLY A 231 -12.82 16.17 -29.41
CA GLY A 231 -13.81 16.65 -30.39
C GLY A 231 -14.60 15.52 -31.08
N LEU A 232 -14.51 14.29 -30.56
CA LEU A 232 -15.12 13.10 -31.15
C LEU A 232 -16.60 13.00 -30.80
N VAL A 233 -17.42 12.62 -31.78
CA VAL A 233 -18.88 12.45 -31.60
C VAL A 233 -19.22 10.99 -31.39
N PHE A 234 -20.00 10.71 -30.36
CA PHE A 234 -20.46 9.37 -30.00
C PHE A 234 -21.97 9.28 -30.00
N ASP A 235 -22.49 8.21 -30.60
CA ASP A 235 -23.88 7.76 -30.46
C ASP A 235 -23.96 6.75 -29.32
N THR A 236 -24.99 6.85 -28.48
CA THR A 236 -25.23 5.89 -27.39
C THR A 236 -26.73 5.70 -27.15
N GLY A 237 -27.09 4.53 -26.65
CA GLY A 237 -28.47 4.23 -26.36
C GLY A 237 -28.67 2.83 -25.83
N PRO A 238 -29.79 2.58 -25.13
CA PRO A 238 -30.28 1.23 -24.93
C PRO A 238 -31.08 0.75 -26.15
N GLU A 239 -30.92 -0.52 -26.48
CA GLU A 239 -31.79 -1.25 -27.40
C GLU A 239 -32.34 -2.50 -26.72
N PHE A 240 -33.67 -2.58 -26.68
CA PHE A 240 -34.42 -3.69 -26.11
C PHE A 240 -35.06 -4.50 -27.24
N LYS A 241 -34.74 -5.79 -27.32
CA LYS A 241 -35.28 -6.69 -28.33
C LYS A 241 -35.95 -7.88 -27.70
N THR A 242 -37.22 -8.08 -28.03
CA THR A 242 -37.99 -9.28 -27.70
C THR A 242 -37.99 -10.22 -28.90
N HIS A 243 -37.51 -11.44 -28.70
CA HIS A 243 -37.37 -12.46 -29.74
C HIS A 243 -38.69 -13.22 -29.92
N LYS A 244 -38.87 -13.90 -31.06
CA LYS A 244 -40.09 -14.66 -31.37
C LYS A 244 -40.44 -15.74 -30.33
N ASN A 245 -39.44 -16.27 -29.63
CA ASN A 245 -39.61 -17.26 -28.56
C ASN A 245 -39.91 -16.63 -27.18
N GLY A 246 -40.07 -15.31 -27.10
CA GLY A 246 -40.32 -14.56 -25.87
C GLY A 246 -39.05 -14.20 -25.08
N ASP A 247 -37.87 -14.61 -25.52
CA ASP A 247 -36.60 -14.20 -24.91
C ASP A 247 -36.39 -12.70 -25.08
N VAL A 248 -35.70 -12.08 -24.12
CA VAL A 248 -35.42 -10.63 -24.13
C VAL A 248 -33.92 -10.42 -24.13
N SER A 249 -33.43 -9.58 -25.04
CA SER A 249 -32.04 -9.13 -25.02
C SER A 249 -31.97 -7.61 -24.95
N VAL A 250 -31.06 -7.10 -24.14
CA VAL A 250 -30.81 -5.67 -23.96
C VAL A 250 -29.35 -5.39 -24.23
N ARG A 251 -29.07 -4.36 -25.02
CA ARG A 251 -27.72 -3.81 -25.15
C ARG A 251 -27.71 -2.31 -24.87
N TYR A 252 -26.71 -1.86 -24.13
CA TYR A 252 -26.26 -0.48 -24.14
C TYR A 252 -25.00 -0.44 -25.01
N TYR A 253 -24.97 0.48 -25.96
CA TYR A 253 -23.86 0.64 -26.89
C TYR A 253 -23.27 2.05 -26.81
N ILE A 254 -22.01 2.16 -27.24
CA ILE A 254 -21.38 3.42 -27.59
C ILE A 254 -20.71 3.22 -28.95
N SER A 255 -21.02 4.09 -29.89
CA SER A 255 -20.48 4.02 -31.25
C SER A 255 -19.87 5.37 -31.60
N PRO A 256 -18.55 5.44 -31.84
CA PRO A 256 -17.96 6.66 -32.39
C PRO A 256 -18.46 6.86 -33.82
N ARG A 257 -18.77 8.11 -34.21
CA ARG A 257 -19.15 8.45 -35.59
C ARG A 257 -17.96 8.48 -36.55
N GLN A 258 -16.75 8.51 -36.01
CA GLN A 258 -15.49 8.55 -36.74
C GLN A 258 -14.69 7.28 -36.39
N GLU A 259 -13.93 6.74 -37.34
CA GLU A 259 -12.97 5.68 -37.02
C GLU A 259 -11.85 6.25 -36.15
N ILE A 260 -11.56 5.56 -35.03
CA ILE A 260 -10.50 5.92 -34.09
C ILE A 260 -9.51 4.77 -34.08
N ASP A 261 -8.24 5.06 -34.41
CA ASP A 261 -7.18 4.06 -34.40
C ASP A 261 -7.03 3.41 -33.02
N GLY A 262 -6.96 2.08 -32.98
CA GLY A 262 -6.79 1.32 -31.74
C GLY A 262 -8.06 1.07 -30.91
N VAL A 263 -9.20 1.66 -31.28
CA VAL A 263 -10.49 1.41 -30.63
C VAL A 263 -11.24 0.29 -31.34
N ASN A 264 -11.50 -0.81 -30.63
CA ASN A 264 -12.33 -1.89 -31.15
C ASN A 264 -13.82 -1.53 -31.00
N ALA A 265 -14.43 -0.98 -32.05
CA ALA A 265 -15.85 -0.60 -32.08
C ALA A 265 -16.80 -1.74 -31.67
N ALA A 266 -16.47 -3.00 -32.01
CA ALA A 266 -17.30 -4.15 -31.64
C ALA A 266 -17.34 -4.40 -30.11
N LYS A 267 -16.32 -3.97 -29.36
CA LYS A 267 -16.35 -4.04 -27.88
C LYS A 267 -17.22 -2.95 -27.26
N LEU A 268 -17.36 -1.79 -27.91
CA LEU A 268 -18.19 -0.68 -27.44
C LEU A 268 -19.68 -0.85 -27.84
N ASP A 269 -19.95 -1.60 -28.91
CA ASP A 269 -21.30 -2.02 -29.33
C ASP A 269 -22.03 -2.84 -28.24
N LYS A 270 -21.28 -3.57 -27.42
CA LYS A 270 -21.78 -4.35 -26.28
C LYS A 270 -21.17 -3.86 -24.96
N LEU A 271 -21.34 -2.57 -24.67
CA LEU A 271 -20.89 -1.98 -23.41
C LEU A 271 -21.55 -2.68 -22.22
N LEU A 272 -22.89 -2.78 -22.22
CA LEU A 272 -23.63 -3.68 -21.34
C LEU A 272 -24.52 -4.56 -22.20
N TYR A 273 -24.50 -5.86 -22.00
CA TYR A 273 -25.40 -6.78 -22.70
C TYR A 273 -25.99 -7.77 -21.72
N PHE A 274 -27.29 -8.01 -21.85
CA PHE A 274 -27.98 -9.05 -21.11
C PHE A 274 -28.92 -9.83 -22.03
N LYS A 275 -28.95 -11.15 -21.87
CA LYS A 275 -29.92 -12.02 -22.55
C LYS A 275 -30.66 -12.88 -21.54
N PHE A 276 -31.98 -12.80 -21.60
CA PHE A 276 -32.91 -13.50 -20.72
C PHE A 276 -33.71 -14.52 -21.50
N LYS A 277 -33.77 -15.74 -20.96
CA LYS A 277 -34.68 -16.78 -21.41
C LYS A 277 -36.02 -16.64 -20.70
N LYS A 278 -37.12 -16.62 -21.47
CA LYS A 278 -38.46 -16.66 -20.88
C LYS A 278 -38.74 -18.05 -20.31
N LEU A 279 -39.17 -18.11 -19.04
CA LEU A 279 -39.61 -19.34 -18.38
C LEU A 279 -41.14 -19.42 -18.31
N SER A 280 -41.79 -18.29 -18.04
CA SER A 280 -43.24 -18.10 -18.05
C SER A 280 -43.56 -16.63 -18.32
N ASP A 281 -44.84 -16.26 -18.40
CA ASP A 281 -45.24 -14.86 -18.63
C ASP A 281 -44.77 -13.87 -17.55
N ASN A 282 -44.46 -14.37 -16.35
CA ASN A 282 -43.97 -13.58 -15.23
C ASN A 282 -42.62 -14.08 -14.68
N SER A 283 -41.82 -14.78 -15.50
CA SER A 283 -40.51 -15.23 -15.05
C SER A 283 -39.48 -15.35 -16.17
N TYR A 284 -38.28 -14.85 -15.88
CA TYR A 284 -37.15 -14.78 -16.79
C TYR A 284 -35.87 -15.25 -16.11
N LYS A 285 -35.04 -16.00 -16.84
CA LYS A 285 -33.73 -16.45 -16.39
C LYS A 285 -32.63 -15.76 -17.19
N LEU A 286 -31.65 -15.17 -16.51
CA LEU A 286 -30.44 -14.64 -17.15
C LEU A 286 -29.63 -15.80 -17.72
N ASN A 287 -29.37 -15.77 -19.02
CA ASN A 287 -28.57 -16.77 -19.73
C ASN A 287 -27.20 -16.24 -20.13
N GLU A 288 -27.08 -14.94 -20.39
CA GLU A 288 -25.85 -14.32 -20.87
C GLU A 288 -25.75 -12.89 -20.35
N ALA A 289 -24.56 -12.50 -19.90
CA ALA A 289 -24.22 -11.12 -19.61
C ALA A 289 -22.83 -10.80 -20.18
N THR A 290 -22.67 -9.60 -20.70
CA THR A 290 -21.40 -9.09 -21.22
C THR A 290 -21.18 -7.68 -20.67
N PHE A 291 -19.94 -7.36 -20.33
CA PHE A 291 -19.52 -6.02 -19.96
C PHE A 291 -18.30 -5.63 -20.80
N SER A 292 -18.37 -4.49 -21.49
CA SER A 292 -17.30 -3.99 -22.36
C SER A 292 -16.82 -5.05 -23.38
N GLY A 293 -17.77 -5.78 -23.98
CA GLY A 293 -17.50 -6.85 -24.95
C GLY A 293 -16.99 -8.17 -24.36
N GLU A 294 -16.77 -8.27 -23.04
CA GLU A 294 -16.27 -9.48 -22.37
C GLU A 294 -17.37 -10.21 -21.59
N LYS A 295 -17.38 -11.55 -21.68
CA LYS A 295 -18.40 -12.38 -21.05
C LYS A 295 -18.26 -12.32 -19.53
N VAL A 296 -19.37 -12.05 -18.84
CA VAL A 296 -19.42 -12.01 -17.38
C VAL A 296 -19.80 -13.38 -16.83
N ASP A 297 -19.15 -13.80 -15.75
CA ASP A 297 -19.56 -14.99 -14.99
C ASP A 297 -20.89 -14.72 -14.29
N ILE A 298 -21.98 -15.21 -14.89
CA ILE A 298 -23.34 -15.08 -14.37
C ILE A 298 -23.57 -15.90 -13.09
N SER A 299 -22.64 -16.78 -12.70
CA SER A 299 -22.69 -17.47 -11.40
C SER A 299 -22.25 -16.58 -10.23
N ASN A 300 -21.72 -15.37 -10.53
CA ASN A 300 -21.36 -14.37 -9.54
C ASN A 300 -22.48 -13.32 -9.38
N PRO A 301 -23.33 -13.46 -8.36
CA PRO A 301 -24.49 -12.58 -8.19
C PRO A 301 -24.16 -11.13 -7.87
N GLU A 302 -23.09 -10.90 -7.14
CA GLU A 302 -22.65 -9.55 -6.82
C GLU A 302 -22.36 -8.75 -8.09
N ASN A 303 -21.71 -9.39 -9.07
CA ASN A 303 -21.30 -8.71 -10.30
C ASN A 303 -22.48 -8.43 -11.23
N VAL A 304 -23.37 -9.41 -11.42
CA VAL A 304 -24.57 -9.24 -12.25
C VAL A 304 -25.45 -8.10 -11.73
N LEU A 305 -25.65 -8.01 -10.42
CA LEU A 305 -26.48 -6.99 -9.79
C LEU A 305 -25.86 -5.58 -9.93
N LYS A 306 -24.53 -5.46 -9.79
CA LYS A 306 -23.81 -4.20 -10.04
C LYS A 306 -23.98 -3.72 -11.48
N LEU A 307 -23.89 -4.63 -12.46
CA LEU A 307 -24.09 -4.30 -13.87
C LEU A 307 -25.53 -3.87 -14.17
N MET A 308 -26.52 -4.51 -13.57
CA MET A 308 -27.93 -4.10 -13.67
C MET A 308 -28.15 -2.71 -13.04
N GLY A 309 -27.55 -2.44 -11.89
CA GLY A 309 -27.60 -1.13 -11.24
C GLY A 309 -27.00 -0.03 -12.12
N ALA A 310 -25.87 -0.30 -12.78
CA ALA A 310 -25.27 0.61 -13.74
C ALA A 310 -26.20 0.85 -14.94
N ALA A 311 -26.82 -0.20 -15.49
CA ALA A 311 -27.79 -0.09 -16.58
C ALA A 311 -29.01 0.78 -16.17
N GLN A 312 -29.51 0.62 -14.94
CA GLN A 312 -30.62 1.42 -14.42
C GLN A 312 -30.28 2.91 -14.31
N ARG A 313 -29.09 3.25 -13.81
CA ARG A 313 -28.66 4.65 -13.72
C ARG A 313 -28.40 5.26 -15.09
N SER A 314 -27.74 4.52 -15.99
CA SER A 314 -27.57 4.95 -17.37
C SER A 314 -28.91 5.15 -18.06
N GLY A 315 -29.85 4.22 -17.89
CA GLY A 315 -31.21 4.34 -18.41
C GLY A 315 -31.98 5.54 -17.85
N LYS A 316 -31.77 5.91 -16.59
CA LYS A 316 -32.36 7.10 -15.96
C LYS A 316 -31.80 8.42 -16.54
N ASP A 317 -30.51 8.46 -16.89
CA ASP A 317 -29.92 9.58 -17.62
C ASP A 317 -30.51 9.66 -19.02
N VAL A 318 -30.55 8.53 -19.75
CA VAL A 318 -31.18 8.47 -21.09
C VAL A 318 -32.62 8.94 -21.04
N ALA A 319 -33.36 8.52 -20.01
CA ALA A 319 -34.73 8.95 -19.81
C ALA A 319 -34.83 10.47 -19.76
N ARG A 320 -33.86 11.18 -19.21
CA ARG A 320 -33.85 12.64 -19.07
C ARG A 320 -33.33 13.37 -20.31
N ASP A 321 -33.15 12.66 -21.42
CA ASP A 321 -32.48 13.14 -22.64
C ASP A 321 -31.03 13.59 -22.35
N GLU A 322 -30.40 12.96 -21.35
CA GLU A 322 -29.02 13.22 -20.95
C GLU A 322 -28.12 12.05 -21.41
N TYR A 323 -26.99 12.38 -22.03
CA TYR A 323 -25.98 11.36 -22.35
C TYR A 323 -25.50 10.69 -21.05
N PRO A 324 -25.52 9.35 -20.94
CA PRO A 324 -25.24 8.68 -19.68
C PRO A 324 -23.84 8.95 -19.14
N ARG A 325 -23.75 9.15 -17.83
CA ARG A 325 -22.47 9.26 -17.11
C ARG A 325 -21.89 7.88 -16.81
N TYR A 326 -21.57 7.12 -17.86
CA TYR A 326 -21.18 5.71 -17.76
C TYR A 326 -20.06 5.46 -16.75
N MET A 327 -18.95 6.21 -16.83
CA MET A 327 -17.83 6.00 -15.91
C MET A 327 -18.18 6.32 -14.46
N ASP A 328 -18.98 7.35 -14.21
CA ASP A 328 -19.44 7.72 -12.86
C ASP A 328 -20.31 6.61 -12.27
N HIS A 329 -21.21 6.06 -13.09
CA HIS A 329 -22.06 4.94 -12.69
C HIS A 329 -21.23 3.69 -12.43
N PHE A 330 -20.31 3.33 -13.32
CA PHE A 330 -19.42 2.19 -13.15
C PHE A 330 -18.51 2.35 -11.92
N ALA A 331 -18.03 3.55 -11.62
CA ALA A 331 -17.31 3.86 -10.40
C ALA A 331 -18.18 3.63 -9.16
N SER A 332 -19.42 4.13 -9.16
CA SER A 332 -20.35 4.00 -8.04
C SER A 332 -20.76 2.54 -7.73
N PHE A 333 -20.72 1.67 -8.75
CA PHE A 333 -20.99 0.24 -8.62
C PHE A 333 -19.74 -0.64 -8.55
N ASP A 334 -18.54 -0.05 -8.44
CA ASP A 334 -17.28 -0.78 -8.33
C ASP A 334 -17.00 -1.72 -9.52
N LEU A 335 -17.20 -1.19 -10.74
CA LEU A 335 -17.01 -1.90 -12.00
C LEU A 335 -15.79 -1.42 -12.79
N LEU A 336 -15.06 -0.41 -12.30
CA LEU A 336 -13.91 0.19 -13.01
C LEU A 336 -12.80 -0.84 -13.32
N ASP A 337 -12.53 -1.77 -12.41
CA ASP A 337 -11.50 -2.80 -12.60
C ASP A 337 -11.82 -3.79 -13.72
N GLN A 338 -13.09 -3.87 -14.14
CA GLN A 338 -13.52 -4.72 -15.25
C GLN A 338 -13.48 -3.99 -16.60
N ILE A 339 -13.15 -2.69 -16.60
CA ILE A 339 -12.97 -1.90 -17.82
C ILE A 339 -11.48 -1.92 -18.16
N SER A 340 -11.12 -2.68 -19.19
CA SER A 340 -9.76 -2.62 -19.71
C SER A 340 -9.49 -1.24 -20.31
N GLN A 341 -8.56 -0.52 -19.68
CA GLN A 341 -8.02 0.78 -20.11
C GLN A 341 -6.91 0.62 -21.16
N LEU A 342 -6.60 -0.62 -21.53
CA LEU A 342 -5.50 -0.96 -22.40
C LEU A 342 -5.99 -1.33 -23.81
N PRO A 343 -5.22 -0.99 -24.87
CA PRO A 343 -5.49 -1.44 -26.23
C PRO A 343 -5.55 -2.98 -26.34
N THR A 344 -6.25 -3.48 -27.35
CA THR A 344 -6.29 -4.93 -27.61
C THR A 344 -4.90 -5.43 -28.03
N PRO A 345 -4.35 -6.48 -27.38
CA PRO A 345 -2.99 -6.92 -27.67
C PRO A 345 -2.88 -7.79 -28.93
N PRO A 346 -1.67 -7.93 -29.51
CA PRO A 346 -1.39 -8.89 -30.57
C PRO A 346 -1.69 -10.34 -30.14
N ALA A 347 -1.87 -11.24 -31.12
CA ALA A 347 -2.14 -12.64 -30.83
C ALA A 347 -0.94 -13.35 -30.17
N LEU A 348 -1.17 -14.27 -29.23
CA LEU A 348 -0.09 -15.04 -28.59
C LEU A 348 0.71 -15.87 -29.60
N LYS A 349 0.06 -16.36 -30.68
CA LYS A 349 0.73 -17.05 -31.79
C LYS A 349 1.73 -16.17 -32.57
N GLN A 350 1.73 -14.86 -32.34
CA GLN A 350 2.69 -13.88 -32.87
C GLN A 350 3.63 -13.36 -31.76
N GLY A 351 3.64 -14.04 -30.61
CA GLY A 351 4.43 -13.70 -29.43
C GLY A 351 3.83 -12.62 -28.52
N GLY A 352 2.64 -12.08 -28.79
CA GLY A 352 2.02 -11.04 -27.95
C GLY A 352 2.83 -9.74 -27.89
N GLU A 353 2.79 -9.04 -26.75
CA GLU A 353 3.55 -7.82 -26.48
C GLU A 353 4.06 -7.74 -25.03
N PHE A 354 5.13 -6.95 -24.83
CA PHE A 354 5.75 -6.67 -23.53
C PHE A 354 5.57 -5.19 -23.17
N LEU A 355 5.15 -4.92 -21.93
CA LEU A 355 4.86 -3.58 -21.45
C LEU A 355 5.55 -3.29 -20.12
N TYR A 356 5.82 -2.01 -19.92
CA TYR A 356 6.24 -1.39 -18.67
C TYR A 356 5.20 -0.36 -18.23
N LEU A 357 4.92 -0.30 -16.93
CA LEU A 357 4.03 0.66 -16.30
C LEU A 357 4.66 1.12 -14.99
N SER A 358 4.83 2.42 -14.84
CA SER A 358 5.09 3.03 -13.53
C SER A 358 3.77 3.42 -12.88
N LEU A 359 3.50 2.96 -11.67
CA LEU A 359 2.36 3.40 -10.86
C LEU A 359 2.72 4.54 -9.88
N HIS A 360 4.02 4.76 -9.68
CA HIS A 360 4.57 5.73 -8.73
C HIS A 360 6.06 5.93 -8.99
N GLY A 361 6.57 7.14 -8.69
CA GLY A 361 8.01 7.44 -8.79
C GLY A 361 8.42 8.20 -10.04
N THR A 362 7.50 8.44 -10.96
CA THR A 362 7.73 9.18 -12.20
C THR A 362 6.78 10.37 -12.36
N GLY A 363 5.76 10.47 -11.51
CA GLY A 363 4.78 11.52 -11.53
C GLY A 363 5.37 12.86 -11.11
N GLN A 364 4.86 13.93 -11.73
CA GLN A 364 5.39 15.29 -11.58
C GLN A 364 4.40 16.25 -10.92
N GLU A 365 3.21 15.77 -10.56
CA GLU A 365 2.12 16.58 -10.02
C GLU A 365 1.33 15.81 -8.96
N LYS A 366 0.87 16.52 -7.91
CA LYS A 366 -0.09 15.97 -6.95
C LYS A 366 -1.43 15.74 -7.64
N ARG A 367 -1.93 14.50 -7.61
CA ARG A 367 -3.15 14.07 -8.30
C ARG A 367 -4.31 13.84 -7.34
N ILE A 368 -4.04 13.14 -6.24
CA ILE A 368 -5.05 12.73 -5.27
C ILE A 368 -4.62 13.20 -3.89
N GLU A 369 -5.41 14.09 -3.27
CA GLU A 369 -5.10 14.73 -1.98
C GLU A 369 -3.77 15.51 -2.00
N GLN A 370 -2.67 14.85 -1.65
CA GLN A 370 -1.31 15.38 -1.68
C GLN A 370 -0.32 14.39 -2.32
N TYR A 371 -0.83 13.40 -3.07
CA TYR A 371 -0.06 12.28 -3.64
C TYR A 371 -0.03 12.32 -5.17
N GLY A 372 1.12 12.00 -5.78
CA GLY A 372 1.32 11.91 -7.23
C GLY A 372 2.63 12.48 -7.75
N ASP A 373 3.38 13.22 -6.93
CA ASP A 373 4.67 13.84 -7.26
C ASP A 373 5.81 13.38 -6.33
N GLN A 374 5.58 12.31 -5.56
CA GLN A 374 6.58 11.76 -4.66
C GLN A 374 7.58 10.85 -5.37
N ILE A 375 8.74 10.77 -4.73
CA ILE A 375 9.85 9.87 -5.00
C ILE A 375 9.50 8.44 -4.51
N GLY A 376 10.08 7.42 -5.15
CA GLY A 376 9.88 5.99 -4.87
C GLY A 376 9.78 5.17 -6.16
N LEU A 377 9.50 3.87 -6.06
CA LEU A 377 9.29 3.01 -7.24
C LEU A 377 8.08 2.08 -7.10
N ALA A 378 7.26 2.03 -8.14
CA ALA A 378 6.17 1.06 -8.29
C ALA A 378 6.03 0.60 -9.75
N GLU A 379 6.87 -0.34 -10.15
CA GLU A 379 6.95 -0.77 -11.54
C GLU A 379 6.19 -2.07 -11.77
N VAL A 380 5.45 -2.15 -12.88
CA VAL A 380 4.74 -3.36 -13.29
C VAL A 380 5.09 -3.70 -14.74
N PHE A 381 5.59 -4.92 -14.93
CA PHE A 381 5.99 -5.47 -16.21
C PHE A 381 4.96 -6.50 -16.65
N PHE A 382 4.35 -6.30 -17.82
CA PHE A 382 3.33 -7.19 -18.37
C PHE A 382 3.82 -7.88 -19.62
N HIS A 383 3.51 -9.16 -19.73
CA HIS A 383 3.43 -9.80 -21.04
C HIS A 383 1.97 -10.19 -21.32
N ARG A 384 1.40 -9.67 -22.40
CA ARG A 384 -0.01 -9.91 -22.76
C ARG A 384 -0.19 -10.35 -24.21
N GLY A 385 -1.28 -11.05 -24.49
CA GLY A 385 -1.64 -11.45 -25.86
C GLY A 385 -3.04 -12.04 -25.99
N LEU A 386 -3.57 -12.03 -27.22
CA LEU A 386 -4.89 -12.56 -27.53
C LEU A 386 -4.82 -14.09 -27.75
N ARG A 387 -5.66 -14.84 -27.02
CA ARG A 387 -5.88 -16.27 -27.24
C ARG A 387 -6.72 -16.50 -28.50
N LYS A 388 -6.76 -17.76 -28.96
CA LYS A 388 -7.56 -18.16 -30.14
C LYS A 388 -9.06 -17.91 -29.97
N ASP A 389 -9.56 -17.94 -28.74
CA ASP A 389 -10.97 -17.70 -28.39
C ASP A 389 -11.32 -16.20 -28.27
N GLY A 390 -10.35 -15.30 -28.52
CA GLY A 390 -10.54 -13.85 -28.40
C GLY A 390 -10.40 -13.30 -26.99
N THR A 391 -10.05 -14.12 -25.99
CA THR A 391 -9.77 -13.65 -24.63
C THR A 391 -8.35 -13.10 -24.52
N VAL A 392 -8.14 -12.10 -23.66
CA VAL A 392 -6.81 -11.57 -23.34
C VAL A 392 -6.18 -12.44 -22.24
N SER A 393 -4.95 -12.90 -22.48
CA SER A 393 -4.09 -13.55 -21.50
C SER A 393 -2.98 -12.59 -21.10
N SER A 394 -2.86 -12.33 -19.79
CA SER A 394 -1.90 -11.40 -19.21
C SER A 394 -1.16 -12.07 -18.05
N VAL A 395 0.14 -11.82 -17.96
CA VAL A 395 1.00 -12.23 -16.84
C VAL A 395 1.89 -11.06 -16.50
N ALA A 396 1.97 -10.74 -15.21
CA ALA A 396 2.77 -9.62 -14.75
C ALA A 396 3.72 -9.96 -13.59
N HIS A 397 4.79 -9.18 -13.52
CA HIS A 397 5.73 -9.11 -12.41
C HIS A 397 5.85 -7.65 -11.98
N ALA A 398 5.84 -7.40 -10.67
CA ALA A 398 6.02 -6.05 -10.14
C ALA A 398 7.37 -5.93 -9.43
N VAL A 399 8.02 -4.78 -9.58
CA VAL A 399 9.24 -4.41 -8.86
C VAL A 399 8.89 -3.23 -7.94
N ASP A 400 9.19 -3.42 -6.66
CA ASP A 400 8.86 -2.54 -5.55
C ASP A 400 7.35 -2.37 -5.28
N PHE A 401 7.04 -1.81 -4.10
CA PHE A 401 5.71 -1.63 -3.54
C PHE A 401 5.74 -0.50 -2.48
N PRO A 402 5.76 0.76 -2.94
CA PRO A 402 6.21 1.88 -2.14
C PRO A 402 5.10 2.38 -1.20
N PHE A 403 5.50 3.08 -0.14
CA PHE A 403 4.59 3.85 0.70
C PHE A 403 4.92 5.34 0.56
N ALA A 404 4.01 6.12 -0.01
CA ALA A 404 4.11 7.57 -0.06
C ALA A 404 3.57 8.17 1.23
N SER A 405 4.36 8.99 1.91
CA SER A 405 3.94 9.64 3.15
C SER A 405 3.05 10.86 2.88
N GLY A 406 2.13 11.14 3.80
CA GLY A 406 1.16 12.22 3.65
C GLY A 406 1.73 13.57 4.07
N GLY A 407 1.63 14.58 3.20
CA GLY A 407 2.02 15.95 3.54
C GLY A 407 1.24 16.56 4.72
N THR A 408 1.71 17.70 5.24
CA THR A 408 1.19 18.40 6.43
C THR A 408 -0.32 18.69 6.41
N ASN A 409 -0.91 18.80 5.22
CA ASN A 409 -2.34 19.07 5.02
C ASN A 409 -3.17 17.81 4.69
N SER A 410 -2.57 16.62 4.71
CA SER A 410 -3.25 15.36 4.40
C SER A 410 -4.08 14.87 5.57
N ASN A 411 -5.31 14.46 5.31
CA ASN A 411 -6.15 13.75 6.29
C ASN A 411 -5.75 12.26 6.45
N PHE A 412 -4.68 11.82 5.81
CA PHE A 412 -4.23 10.43 5.75
C PHE A 412 -2.77 10.33 6.17
N ASP A 413 -2.39 9.23 6.81
CA ASP A 413 -1.01 8.99 7.25
C ASP A 413 -0.08 8.67 6.06
N GLY A 414 -0.64 8.25 4.92
CA GLY A 414 0.09 8.02 3.68
C GLY A 414 -0.79 7.42 2.58
N ALA A 415 -0.17 7.03 1.49
CA ALA A 415 -0.80 6.39 0.34
C ALA A 415 0.10 5.29 -0.24
N ILE A 416 -0.52 4.35 -0.93
CA ILE A 416 0.14 3.26 -1.64
C ILE A 416 -0.40 3.29 -3.07
N PRO A 417 0.43 3.18 -4.12
CA PRO A 417 -0.08 3.07 -5.49
C PRO A 417 -1.01 1.86 -5.61
N ASP A 418 -2.03 1.98 -6.45
CA ASP A 418 -3.08 0.97 -6.54
C ASP A 418 -2.75 -0.15 -7.53
N TYR A 419 -2.37 -1.31 -6.99
CA TYR A 419 -2.13 -2.52 -7.78
C TYR A 419 -3.39 -3.35 -8.02
N ILE A 420 -4.55 -2.97 -7.43
CA ILE A 420 -5.80 -3.75 -7.52
C ILE A 420 -6.25 -3.99 -8.96
N PRO A 421 -6.19 -3.02 -9.90
CA PRO A 421 -6.59 -3.23 -11.30
C PRO A 421 -5.87 -4.40 -11.98
N PHE A 422 -4.63 -4.66 -11.58
CA PHE A 422 -3.76 -5.68 -12.19
C PHE A 422 -3.50 -6.86 -11.26
N TRP A 423 -4.22 -6.94 -10.14
CA TRP A 423 -3.89 -7.88 -9.07
C TRP A 423 -3.87 -9.32 -9.54
N ASP A 424 -4.82 -9.73 -10.38
CA ASP A 424 -4.95 -11.12 -10.84
C ASP A 424 -3.87 -11.49 -11.88
N ASP A 425 -3.36 -10.50 -12.62
CA ASP A 425 -2.29 -10.65 -13.60
C ASP A 425 -0.91 -10.76 -12.92
N ILE A 426 -0.69 -9.99 -11.84
CA ILE A 426 0.58 -9.97 -11.12
C ILE A 426 0.78 -11.30 -10.38
N LYS A 427 1.75 -12.09 -10.81
CA LYS A 427 2.06 -13.40 -10.20
C LYS A 427 3.08 -13.28 -9.07
N SER A 428 3.95 -12.27 -9.15
CA SER A 428 5.02 -12.08 -8.17
C SER A 428 5.48 -10.65 -8.05
N PHE A 429 6.13 -10.37 -6.93
CA PHE A 429 6.77 -9.10 -6.62
C PHE A 429 8.26 -9.33 -6.35
N SER A 430 9.10 -8.40 -6.75
CA SER A 430 10.51 -8.30 -6.36
C SER A 430 10.76 -6.95 -5.67
N PHE A 431 11.80 -6.86 -4.85
CA PHE A 431 12.16 -5.63 -4.16
C PHE A 431 13.62 -5.27 -4.39
N THR A 432 13.89 -4.02 -4.76
CA THR A 432 15.25 -3.51 -4.96
C THR A 432 15.98 -3.40 -3.63
N HIS A 433 15.35 -2.76 -2.64
CA HIS A 433 15.92 -2.57 -1.30
C HIS A 433 14.85 -2.30 -0.22
N ASP A 434 15.28 -1.99 1.00
CA ASP A 434 14.47 -1.99 2.23
C ASP A 434 13.92 -0.60 2.65
N HIS A 435 14.07 0.41 1.79
CA HIS A 435 13.50 1.72 2.04
C HIS A 435 11.98 1.72 1.93
N TYR A 436 11.33 2.71 2.57
CA TYR A 436 9.88 2.70 2.74
C TYR A 436 9.13 3.05 1.45
N ASP A 437 9.73 3.91 0.63
CA ASP A 437 9.38 4.27 -0.74
C ASP A 437 9.73 3.17 -1.76
N HIS A 438 10.10 1.97 -1.29
CA HIS A 438 10.27 0.77 -2.10
C HIS A 438 9.52 -0.46 -1.58
N CYS A 439 9.40 -0.68 -0.26
CA CYS A 439 8.84 -1.96 0.24
C CYS A 439 7.67 -1.87 1.23
N ASP A 440 7.45 -0.72 1.87
CA ASP A 440 6.56 -0.65 3.04
C ASP A 440 5.06 -0.78 2.70
N GLY A 441 4.66 -0.48 1.46
CA GLY A 441 3.27 -0.56 1.00
C GLY A 441 2.69 -1.98 1.08
N MET A 442 3.54 -3.00 0.89
CA MET A 442 3.15 -4.41 0.87
C MET A 442 2.45 -4.86 2.16
N ALA A 443 2.91 -4.39 3.31
CA ALA A 443 2.41 -4.84 4.61
C ALA A 443 0.93 -4.49 4.82
N TYR A 444 0.44 -3.41 4.23
CA TYR A 444 -0.97 -3.01 4.27
C TYR A 444 -1.85 -3.91 3.41
N TYR A 445 -1.38 -4.30 2.23
CA TYR A 445 -2.06 -5.29 1.38
C TYR A 445 -2.06 -6.69 2.02
N ALA A 446 -0.97 -7.06 2.71
CA ALA A 446 -0.91 -8.30 3.49
C ALA A 446 -1.93 -8.26 4.64
N LYS A 447 -2.05 -7.13 5.34
CA LYS A 447 -3.08 -6.93 6.38
C LYS A 447 -4.50 -7.07 5.82
N ALA A 448 -4.74 -6.60 4.61
CA ALA A 448 -6.00 -6.77 3.89
C ALA A 448 -6.23 -8.19 3.35
N GLY A 449 -5.28 -9.12 3.52
CA GLY A 449 -5.36 -10.51 3.08
C GLY A 449 -5.09 -10.74 1.60
N LYS A 450 -4.62 -9.72 0.86
CA LYS A 450 -4.41 -9.80 -0.60
C LYS A 450 -3.10 -10.50 -0.98
N MET A 451 -2.07 -10.42 -0.14
CA MET A 451 -0.71 -10.94 -0.44
C MET A 451 -0.56 -12.46 -0.31
N LYS A 452 -1.51 -13.16 0.32
CA LYS A 452 -1.38 -14.58 0.69
C LYS A 452 -0.99 -15.49 -0.48
N GLU A 453 -1.56 -15.24 -1.66
CA GLU A 453 -1.39 -16.08 -2.85
C GLU A 453 -0.26 -15.58 -3.77
N LYS A 454 0.42 -14.51 -3.39
CA LYS A 454 1.51 -13.91 -4.17
C LYS A 454 2.85 -14.47 -3.71
N THR A 455 3.75 -14.66 -4.68
CA THR A 455 5.16 -14.96 -4.39
C THR A 455 5.94 -13.65 -4.35
N VAL A 456 6.76 -13.48 -3.32
CA VAL A 456 7.64 -12.32 -3.15
C VAL A 456 9.08 -12.79 -3.24
N TYR A 457 9.90 -12.08 -4.02
CA TYR A 457 11.34 -12.28 -4.11
C TYR A 457 12.03 -11.09 -3.47
N ALA A 458 12.94 -11.35 -2.54
CA ALA A 458 13.60 -10.29 -1.78
C ALA A 458 14.91 -10.81 -1.22
N THR A 459 15.85 -9.92 -0.90
CA THR A 459 17.02 -10.29 -0.09
C THR A 459 16.60 -10.61 1.35
N ALA A 460 17.50 -11.21 2.13
CA ALA A 460 17.23 -11.54 3.53
C ALA A 460 16.95 -10.30 4.39
N GLU A 461 17.61 -9.19 4.08
CA GLU A 461 17.42 -7.90 4.74
C GLU A 461 16.05 -7.28 4.44
N VAL A 462 15.67 -7.19 3.17
CA VAL A 462 14.34 -6.69 2.80
C VAL A 462 13.25 -7.56 3.44
N LYS A 463 13.42 -8.89 3.43
CA LYS A 463 12.50 -9.80 4.13
C LYS A 463 12.39 -9.46 5.62
N TYR A 464 13.50 -9.16 6.29
CA TYR A 464 13.50 -8.79 7.71
C TYR A 464 12.67 -7.52 7.95
N PHE A 465 12.85 -6.47 7.16
CA PHE A 465 12.07 -5.23 7.31
C PHE A 465 10.58 -5.43 7.01
N LEU A 466 10.25 -6.17 5.95
CA LEU A 466 8.87 -6.53 5.63
C LEU A 466 8.21 -7.33 6.78
N ASP A 467 8.92 -8.30 7.37
CA ASP A 467 8.45 -9.04 8.53
C ASP A 467 8.21 -8.14 9.74
N LYS A 468 9.11 -7.17 10.00
CA LYS A 468 8.98 -6.22 11.11
C LYS A 468 7.82 -5.25 10.90
N LYS A 469 7.57 -4.82 9.66
CA LYS A 469 6.40 -4.01 9.31
C LYS A 469 5.11 -4.80 9.45
N MET A 470 5.08 -6.05 8.99
CA MET A 470 3.94 -6.95 9.17
C MET A 470 3.68 -7.27 10.66
N ASP A 471 4.72 -7.43 11.47
CA ASP A 471 4.62 -7.57 12.93
C ASP A 471 4.04 -6.30 13.57
N PHE A 472 4.51 -5.13 13.15
CA PHE A 472 3.99 -3.83 13.60
C PHE A 472 2.50 -3.67 13.30
N LEU A 473 2.07 -4.03 12.09
CA LEU A 473 0.65 -4.02 11.70
C LEU A 473 -0.15 -5.22 12.22
N LYS A 474 0.47 -6.12 12.99
CA LYS A 474 -0.12 -7.36 13.52
C LYS A 474 -0.78 -8.19 12.41
N VAL A 475 -0.09 -8.41 11.30
CA VAL A 475 -0.57 -9.25 10.20
C VAL A 475 -0.47 -10.72 10.60
N PRO A 476 -1.59 -11.49 10.63
CA PRO A 476 -1.57 -12.92 10.91
C PRO A 476 -0.65 -13.67 9.95
N ARG A 477 0.12 -14.64 10.45
CA ARG A 477 1.03 -15.45 9.62
C ARG A 477 0.33 -16.11 8.43
N THR A 478 -0.94 -16.49 8.57
CA THR A 478 -1.77 -17.11 7.53
C THR A 478 -2.14 -16.18 6.36
N LEU A 479 -1.94 -14.86 6.52
CA LEU A 479 -2.20 -13.84 5.50
C LEU A 479 -0.92 -13.27 4.88
N ARG A 480 0.25 -13.63 5.41
CA ARG A 480 1.54 -13.17 4.88
C ARG A 480 1.86 -13.85 3.54
N PRO A 481 2.53 -13.16 2.62
CA PRO A 481 3.00 -13.77 1.38
C PRO A 481 4.07 -14.83 1.63
N LYS A 482 4.28 -15.69 0.64
CA LYS A 482 5.48 -16.54 0.59
C LYS A 482 6.65 -15.70 0.08
N ILE A 483 7.59 -15.37 0.97
CA ILE A 483 8.82 -14.66 0.63
C ILE A 483 9.93 -15.69 0.34
N LYS A 484 10.41 -15.71 -0.91
CA LYS A 484 11.59 -16.46 -1.35
C LYS A 484 12.81 -15.54 -1.27
N VAL A 485 13.80 -15.95 -0.49
CA VAL A 485 15.04 -15.19 -0.33
C VAL A 485 15.92 -15.39 -1.58
N LEU A 486 16.32 -14.28 -2.19
CA LEU A 486 17.31 -14.25 -3.28
C LEU A 486 18.70 -14.52 -2.70
N LYS A 487 19.39 -15.53 -3.23
CA LYS A 487 20.73 -15.94 -2.77
C LYS A 487 21.83 -15.66 -3.80
N ASP A 488 21.48 -15.67 -5.08
CA ASP A 488 22.40 -15.59 -6.20
C ASP A 488 21.70 -14.89 -7.39
N GLU A 489 22.37 -14.89 -8.56
CA GLU A 489 21.90 -14.30 -9.81
C GLU A 489 20.95 -15.23 -10.60
N THR A 490 20.40 -16.29 -9.99
CA THR A 490 19.56 -17.26 -10.71
C THR A 490 18.31 -16.60 -11.28
N PRO A 491 18.08 -16.68 -12.61
CA PRO A 491 16.89 -16.14 -13.25
C PRO A 491 15.59 -16.81 -12.78
N ILE A 492 14.55 -16.01 -12.62
CA ILE A 492 13.21 -16.45 -12.22
C ILE A 492 12.30 -16.46 -13.45
N CYS A 493 11.80 -17.64 -13.82
CA CYS A 493 10.80 -17.77 -14.89
C CYS A 493 9.38 -17.57 -14.35
N ILE A 494 8.67 -16.58 -14.87
CA ILE A 494 7.23 -16.39 -14.64
C ILE A 494 6.46 -16.99 -15.81
N LYS A 495 5.59 -17.95 -15.50
CA LYS A 495 4.83 -18.74 -16.46
C LYS A 495 3.34 -18.37 -16.41
N ASP A 496 2.65 -18.57 -17.52
CA ASP A 496 1.18 -18.53 -17.55
C ASP A 496 0.54 -19.82 -17.05
N GLU A 497 -0.79 -19.88 -17.05
CA GLU A 497 -1.57 -21.04 -16.61
C GLU A 497 -1.32 -22.32 -17.42
N THR A 498 -0.72 -22.22 -18.61
CA THR A 498 -0.37 -23.37 -19.45
C THR A 498 1.05 -23.88 -19.19
N GLY A 499 1.81 -23.19 -18.33
CA GLY A 499 3.21 -23.48 -18.07
C GLY A 499 4.19 -22.85 -19.08
N THR A 500 3.70 -22.02 -19.99
CA THR A 500 4.52 -21.31 -20.99
C THR A 500 5.24 -20.14 -20.34
N ALA A 501 6.54 -19.98 -20.58
CA ALA A 501 7.32 -18.85 -20.09
C ALA A 501 6.80 -17.53 -20.68
N ARG A 502 6.59 -16.52 -19.83
CA ARG A 502 6.10 -15.19 -20.22
C ARG A 502 7.05 -14.06 -19.85
N LEU A 503 7.73 -14.19 -18.71
CA LEU A 503 8.74 -13.24 -18.25
C LEU A 503 9.92 -14.01 -17.66
N TRP A 504 11.12 -13.49 -17.87
CA TRP A 504 12.31 -13.84 -17.11
C TRP A 504 12.72 -12.64 -16.25
N VAL A 505 12.97 -12.86 -14.96
CA VAL A 505 13.42 -11.84 -14.02
C VAL A 505 14.78 -12.25 -13.50
N GLN A 506 15.83 -11.51 -13.87
CA GLN A 506 17.20 -11.78 -13.46
C GLN A 506 17.58 -10.82 -12.32
N PRO A 507 17.80 -11.32 -11.09
CA PRO A 507 18.25 -10.50 -9.97
C PRO A 507 19.79 -10.41 -9.93
N CYS A 508 20.33 -9.33 -9.37
CA CYS A 508 21.71 -9.31 -8.89
C CYS A 508 21.77 -8.71 -7.48
N PRO A 509 21.65 -9.54 -6.42
CA PRO A 509 21.66 -9.05 -5.05
C PRO A 509 22.93 -8.23 -4.76
N ASN A 510 22.75 -7.00 -4.27
CA ASN A 510 23.79 -6.04 -3.94
C ASN A 510 24.65 -5.59 -5.16
N GLY A 511 24.04 -5.57 -6.34
CA GLY A 511 24.68 -5.12 -7.58
C GLY A 511 24.85 -3.59 -7.66
N VAL A 512 24.20 -2.82 -6.79
CA VAL A 512 24.19 -1.35 -6.84
C VAL A 512 24.59 -0.79 -5.48
N SER A 513 25.49 0.18 -5.50
CA SER A 513 25.87 1.00 -4.36
C SER A 513 24.81 2.08 -4.15
N HIS A 514 24.27 2.13 -2.93
CA HIS A 514 23.23 3.05 -2.49
C HIS A 514 23.37 3.22 -0.96
N SER A 515 22.52 4.05 -0.35
CA SER A 515 22.44 4.20 1.11
C SER A 515 21.95 2.94 1.83
N ALA A 516 21.40 1.97 1.10
CA ALA A 516 21.06 0.62 1.54
C ALA A 516 21.52 -0.42 0.51
N ARG A 517 21.45 -1.70 0.87
CA ARG A 517 21.84 -2.80 -0.02
C ARG A 517 20.81 -2.95 -1.14
N CYS A 518 21.20 -2.63 -2.38
CA CYS A 518 20.30 -2.55 -3.53
C CYS A 518 20.49 -3.67 -4.56
N THR A 519 19.37 -4.22 -5.05
CA THR A 519 19.29 -5.35 -5.98
C THR A 519 18.70 -4.89 -7.32
N PRO A 520 19.51 -4.74 -8.38
CA PRO A 520 18.99 -4.53 -9.72
C PRO A 520 18.30 -5.77 -10.30
N TYR A 521 17.35 -5.52 -11.20
CA TYR A 521 16.61 -6.54 -11.94
C TYR A 521 16.63 -6.27 -13.45
N ILE A 522 16.87 -7.31 -14.25
CA ILE A 522 16.56 -7.31 -15.69
C ILE A 522 15.28 -8.12 -15.90
N VAL A 523 14.25 -7.49 -16.45
CA VAL A 523 12.97 -8.13 -16.77
C VAL A 523 12.85 -8.29 -18.28
N THR A 524 12.78 -9.53 -18.76
CA THR A 524 12.72 -9.86 -20.19
C THR A 524 11.36 -10.46 -20.55
N GLY A 525 10.65 -9.84 -21.49
CA GLY A 525 9.37 -10.32 -22.02
C GLY A 525 9.53 -11.41 -23.08
N CYS A 526 8.80 -12.52 -22.94
CA CYS A 526 8.85 -13.63 -23.90
C CYS A 526 7.50 -14.37 -24.03
N TYR A 527 7.38 -15.23 -25.06
CA TYR A 527 6.31 -16.22 -25.16
C TYR A 527 6.93 -17.56 -25.56
N GLY A 528 7.20 -18.39 -24.55
CA GLY A 528 8.09 -19.54 -24.71
C GLY A 528 9.48 -19.10 -25.17
N ASP A 529 10.20 -20.01 -25.81
CA ASP A 529 11.50 -19.70 -26.41
C ASP A 529 11.39 -19.10 -27.82
N ASP A 530 10.21 -19.16 -28.45
CA ASP A 530 10.05 -18.74 -29.84
C ASP A 530 10.07 -17.21 -30.02
N TYR A 531 9.62 -16.48 -29.00
CA TYR A 531 9.46 -15.03 -29.08
C TYR A 531 10.03 -14.35 -27.85
N TYR A 532 10.96 -13.43 -28.07
CA TYR A 532 11.46 -12.49 -27.08
C TYR A 532 11.12 -11.08 -27.55
N LYS A 533 10.53 -10.25 -26.69
CA LYS A 533 9.97 -8.94 -27.06
C LYS A 533 10.84 -7.77 -26.64
N GLY A 534 11.70 -7.95 -25.64
CA GLY A 534 12.64 -6.95 -25.15
C GLY A 534 12.95 -7.15 -23.68
N SER A 535 13.88 -6.34 -23.18
CA SER A 535 14.37 -6.39 -21.80
C SER A 535 14.45 -4.99 -21.20
N VAL A 536 14.07 -4.87 -19.93
CA VAL A 536 14.20 -3.63 -19.16
C VAL A 536 15.09 -3.87 -17.96
N LEU A 537 16.13 -3.07 -17.80
CA LEU A 537 16.90 -2.96 -16.57
C LEU A 537 16.23 -1.90 -15.67
N THR A 538 15.86 -2.34 -14.46
CA THR A 538 15.48 -1.47 -13.35
C THR A 538 16.45 -1.74 -12.21
N TYR A 539 17.28 -0.75 -11.88
CA TYR A 539 18.31 -0.94 -10.87
C TYR A 539 17.96 -0.38 -9.49
N GLY A 540 16.74 0.15 -9.34
CA GLY A 540 16.33 0.86 -8.15
C GLY A 540 17.13 2.16 -8.00
N ASP A 541 17.49 2.45 -6.75
CA ASP A 541 18.24 3.64 -6.42
C ASP A 541 19.74 3.35 -6.40
N GLY A 542 20.56 4.33 -6.81
CA GLY A 542 22.00 4.13 -6.76
C GLY A 542 22.87 5.32 -7.10
N ASN A 543 24.11 5.25 -6.62
CA ASN A 543 25.20 6.16 -6.99
C ASN A 543 26.32 5.48 -7.80
N ALA A 544 26.40 4.15 -7.79
CA ALA A 544 27.35 3.40 -8.62
C ALA A 544 26.92 1.93 -8.76
N PHE A 545 27.42 1.23 -9.79
CA PHE A 545 27.36 -0.23 -9.82
C PHE A 545 28.56 -0.83 -9.07
N THR A 546 28.32 -1.87 -8.27
CA THR A 546 29.42 -2.66 -7.68
C THR A 546 30.13 -3.46 -8.79
N GLN A 547 31.32 -4.00 -8.53
CA GLN A 547 32.00 -4.86 -9.51
C GLN A 547 31.11 -6.03 -9.96
N LYS A 548 30.39 -6.63 -9.01
CA LYS A 548 29.38 -7.66 -9.28
C LYS A 548 28.25 -7.14 -10.18
N GLY A 549 27.75 -5.94 -9.92
CA GLY A 549 26.75 -5.29 -10.77
C GLY A 549 27.26 -5.07 -12.19
N ILE A 550 28.48 -4.56 -12.35
CA ILE A 550 29.12 -4.37 -13.67
C ILE A 550 29.20 -5.70 -14.43
N ASP A 551 29.62 -6.78 -13.77
CA ASP A 551 29.74 -8.08 -14.42
C ASP A 551 28.37 -8.71 -14.74
N PHE A 552 27.35 -8.45 -13.92
CA PHE A 552 25.96 -8.77 -14.22
C PHE A 552 25.45 -8.04 -15.48
N LEU A 553 25.72 -6.74 -15.61
CA LEU A 553 25.33 -5.93 -16.76
C LEU A 553 26.03 -6.36 -18.05
N LYS A 554 27.31 -6.72 -17.99
CA LYS A 554 28.05 -7.28 -19.14
C LYS A 554 27.41 -8.56 -19.66
N LYS A 555 26.95 -9.44 -18.76
CA LYS A 555 26.21 -10.65 -19.15
C LYS A 555 24.84 -10.27 -19.72
N GLY A 556 24.10 -9.36 -19.07
CA GLY A 556 22.79 -8.89 -19.55
C GLY A 556 21.82 -10.04 -19.80
N THR A 557 21.10 -10.01 -20.93
CA THR A 557 20.18 -11.11 -21.32
C THR A 557 20.90 -12.41 -21.69
N ARG A 558 22.21 -12.38 -21.98
CA ARG A 558 22.99 -13.58 -22.34
C ARG A 558 23.04 -14.61 -21.21
N ALA A 559 22.91 -14.17 -19.95
CA ALA A 559 22.83 -15.07 -18.81
C ALA A 559 21.64 -16.04 -18.87
N LEU A 560 20.58 -15.70 -19.62
CA LEU A 560 19.44 -16.60 -19.84
C LEU A 560 19.79 -17.81 -20.71
N GLY A 561 20.83 -17.76 -21.53
CA GLY A 561 21.23 -18.86 -22.42
C GLY A 561 21.65 -20.14 -21.68
N ALA A 562 21.94 -20.04 -20.39
CA ALA A 562 22.23 -21.18 -19.53
C ALA A 562 20.96 -21.83 -18.92
N MET A 563 19.77 -21.26 -19.14
CA MET A 563 18.52 -21.75 -18.57
C MET A 563 17.88 -22.82 -19.45
N ASP A 564 17.29 -23.83 -18.80
CA ASP A 564 16.57 -24.89 -19.50
C ASP A 564 15.44 -24.34 -20.38
N GLY A 565 15.46 -24.72 -21.65
CA GLY A 565 14.45 -24.30 -22.63
C GLY A 565 14.65 -22.88 -23.17
N VAL A 566 15.85 -22.29 -23.02
CA VAL A 566 16.25 -21.04 -23.67
C VAL A 566 17.31 -21.32 -24.73
N THR A 567 17.07 -20.85 -25.96
CA THR A 567 18.07 -20.90 -27.04
C THR A 567 19.04 -19.71 -26.91
N PRO A 568 20.36 -19.91 -26.68
CA PRO A 568 21.31 -18.83 -26.40
C PRO A 568 21.32 -17.70 -27.45
N GLU A 569 21.23 -18.04 -28.73
CA GLU A 569 21.29 -17.07 -29.84
C GLU A 569 20.08 -16.12 -29.85
N LYS A 570 18.96 -16.49 -29.21
CA LYS A 570 17.75 -15.65 -29.14
C LYS A 570 17.82 -14.58 -28.06
N VAL A 571 18.72 -14.75 -27.09
CA VAL A 571 18.94 -13.86 -25.94
C VAL A 571 20.31 -13.19 -25.95
N ASP A 572 21.19 -13.53 -26.89
CA ASP A 572 22.48 -12.88 -27.11
C ASP A 572 22.35 -11.51 -27.78
N ARG A 573 21.92 -10.52 -26.98
CA ARG A 573 21.69 -9.14 -27.38
C ARG A 573 21.92 -8.20 -26.21
N ASP A 574 21.95 -6.91 -26.52
CA ASP A 574 22.01 -5.85 -25.51
C ASP A 574 20.62 -5.57 -24.92
N LEU A 575 20.60 -4.82 -23.82
CA LEU A 575 19.37 -4.44 -23.14
C LEU A 575 18.52 -3.52 -24.02
N THR A 576 17.20 -3.72 -24.07
CA THR A 576 16.32 -2.84 -24.85
C THR A 576 16.15 -1.48 -24.18
N VAL A 577 15.89 -1.46 -22.87
CA VAL A 577 15.68 -0.24 -22.09
C VAL A 577 16.44 -0.30 -20.77
N THR A 578 17.09 0.79 -20.39
CA THR A 578 17.55 1.01 -19.01
C THR A 578 16.80 2.18 -18.39
N LEU A 579 16.23 1.96 -17.21
CA LEU A 579 15.63 3.00 -16.37
C LEU A 579 16.69 3.53 -15.42
N HIS A 580 16.97 4.83 -15.47
CA HIS A 580 17.97 5.50 -14.64
C HIS A 580 17.36 6.29 -13.49
N ASP A 581 18.08 6.36 -12.36
CA ASP A 581 17.75 7.18 -11.18
C ASP A 581 18.42 8.56 -11.30
N PRO A 582 17.67 9.65 -11.56
CA PRO A 582 18.21 10.99 -11.69
C PRO A 582 18.04 11.81 -10.40
N THR A 583 17.75 11.21 -9.25
CA THR A 583 17.34 11.94 -8.02
C THR A 583 18.29 13.06 -7.63
N ALA A 584 19.59 12.82 -7.75
CA ALA A 584 20.64 13.78 -7.39
C ALA A 584 21.40 14.37 -8.60
N VAL A 585 20.85 14.28 -9.81
CA VAL A 585 21.51 14.82 -11.03
C VAL A 585 21.66 16.36 -11.02
N ASN A 586 20.96 17.06 -10.12
CA ASN A 586 21.10 18.50 -9.92
C ASN A 586 22.45 18.91 -9.32
N TYR A 587 23.16 17.98 -8.68
CA TYR A 587 24.49 18.21 -8.12
C TYR A 587 25.56 17.94 -9.18
N ASP A 588 26.53 18.85 -9.28
CA ASP A 588 27.69 18.68 -10.15
C ASP A 588 28.72 17.74 -9.50
N GLY A 589 29.55 17.09 -10.33
CA GLY A 589 30.62 16.20 -9.86
C GLY A 589 30.12 14.81 -9.44
N HIS A 590 30.80 14.25 -8.44
CA HIS A 590 30.53 12.93 -7.86
C HIS A 590 29.95 13.06 -6.45
N ALA A 591 29.06 12.14 -6.09
CA ALA A 591 28.57 11.97 -4.74
C ALA A 591 29.75 11.64 -3.80
N PRO A 592 29.74 12.14 -2.55
CA PRO A 592 30.83 11.93 -1.62
C PRO A 592 30.96 10.46 -1.25
N THR A 593 32.20 9.98 -1.15
CA THR A 593 32.47 8.60 -0.75
C THR A 593 32.23 8.41 0.75
N SER A 594 31.99 7.18 1.20
CA SER A 594 31.83 6.91 2.63
C SER A 594 33.06 7.29 3.45
N GLU A 595 34.26 7.14 2.88
CA GLU A 595 35.54 7.51 3.51
C GLU A 595 35.69 9.03 3.67
N GLU A 596 35.31 9.80 2.66
CA GLU A 596 35.30 11.26 2.72
C GLU A 596 34.35 11.76 3.82
N VAL A 597 33.12 11.22 3.87
CA VAL A 597 32.13 11.57 4.91
C VAL A 597 32.61 11.15 6.30
N GLU A 598 33.20 9.97 6.44
CA GLU A 598 33.78 9.48 7.70
C GLU A 598 34.89 10.41 8.21
N THR A 599 35.85 10.75 7.35
CA THR A 599 36.98 11.63 7.69
C THR A 599 36.48 13.01 8.13
N ASN A 600 35.58 13.60 7.35
CA ASN A 600 35.02 14.91 7.66
C ASN A 600 34.25 14.91 8.99
N LEU A 601 33.41 13.90 9.22
CA LEU A 601 32.68 13.76 10.49
C LEU A 601 33.64 13.57 11.68
N GLN A 602 34.69 12.77 11.53
CA GLN A 602 35.71 12.55 12.56
C GLN A 602 36.39 13.87 12.92
N ASP A 603 36.92 14.60 11.95
CA ASP A 603 37.60 15.88 12.14
C ASP A 603 36.72 16.92 12.82
N ILE A 604 35.44 17.02 12.42
CA ILE A 604 34.49 17.94 13.03
C ILE A 604 34.24 17.56 14.48
N LEU A 605 34.03 16.28 14.78
CA LEU A 605 33.73 15.83 16.13
C LEU A 605 34.93 15.94 17.08
N ASP A 606 36.16 15.78 16.60
CA ASP A 606 37.36 16.02 17.39
C ASP A 606 37.52 17.50 17.77
N ILE A 607 37.12 18.40 16.86
CA ILE A 607 37.16 19.85 17.09
C ILE A 607 36.02 20.31 18.02
N VAL A 608 34.79 19.86 17.75
CA VAL A 608 33.56 20.42 18.35
C VAL A 608 33.08 19.62 19.56
N ALA A 609 33.36 18.33 19.62
CA ALA A 609 32.80 17.42 20.62
C ALA A 609 33.84 16.61 21.40
N SER A 610 35.13 16.98 21.40
CA SER A 610 36.19 16.21 22.10
C SER A 610 35.94 16.00 23.59
N ASP A 611 35.21 16.90 24.27
CA ASP A 611 34.81 16.81 25.67
C ASP A 611 33.29 16.57 25.87
N LYS A 612 32.53 16.33 24.79
CA LYS A 612 31.07 16.18 24.79
C LYS A 612 30.64 14.84 24.23
N GLY A 613 29.47 14.36 24.63
CA GLY A 613 28.80 13.24 23.97
C GLY A 613 28.21 13.64 22.62
N VAL A 614 27.86 12.65 21.79
CA VAL A 614 27.29 12.89 20.45
C VAL A 614 25.91 12.25 20.34
N LEU A 615 24.92 13.04 19.94
CA LEU A 615 23.60 12.58 19.50
C LEU A 615 23.54 12.64 17.98
N MET A 616 23.72 11.51 17.32
CA MET A 616 23.76 11.42 15.86
C MET A 616 22.38 11.02 15.31
N THR A 617 21.83 11.83 14.41
CA THR A 617 20.57 11.60 13.69
C THR A 617 20.83 11.28 12.21
N PRO A 618 21.16 10.02 11.88
CA PRO A 618 21.07 9.54 10.50
C PRO A 618 19.62 9.24 10.10
N ILE A 619 19.33 9.23 8.80
CA ILE A 619 18.07 8.63 8.31
C ILE A 619 18.08 7.15 8.68
N SER A 620 16.98 6.64 9.25
CA SER A 620 16.95 5.27 9.78
C SER A 620 17.12 4.16 8.73
N THR A 621 16.93 4.49 7.46
CA THR A 621 17.13 3.59 6.31
C THR A 621 18.52 3.72 5.66
N ASN A 622 19.32 4.73 6.03
CA ASN A 622 20.67 4.91 5.48
C ASN A 622 21.68 4.00 6.22
N ASP A 623 21.78 2.74 5.79
CA ASP A 623 22.67 1.73 6.36
C ASP A 623 24.16 2.16 6.33
N ALA A 624 24.57 2.88 5.29
CA ALA A 624 25.93 3.39 5.14
C ALA A 624 26.30 4.40 6.23
N GLU A 625 25.43 5.35 6.55
CA GLU A 625 25.68 6.33 7.62
C GLU A 625 25.76 5.70 9.01
N TYR A 626 25.03 4.62 9.27
CA TYR A 626 25.23 3.87 10.51
C TYR A 626 26.62 3.24 10.56
N THR A 627 27.12 2.69 9.45
CA THR A 627 28.50 2.17 9.39
C THR A 627 29.53 3.27 9.61
N ILE A 628 29.38 4.42 8.95
CA ILE A 628 30.24 5.60 9.14
C ILE A 628 30.22 6.04 10.61
N GLY A 629 29.03 6.17 11.22
CA GLY A 629 28.91 6.54 12.63
C GLY A 629 29.55 5.52 13.58
N LEU A 630 29.50 4.22 13.27
CA LEU A 630 30.21 3.18 14.03
C LEU A 630 31.73 3.36 13.94
N ASN A 631 32.25 3.66 12.75
CA ASN A 631 33.68 3.88 12.55
C ASN A 631 34.17 5.17 13.25
N VAL A 632 33.45 6.28 13.10
CA VAL A 632 33.76 7.53 13.81
C VAL A 632 33.70 7.34 15.32
N ALA A 633 32.70 6.61 15.85
CA ALA A 633 32.65 6.29 17.26
C ALA A 633 33.84 5.43 17.72
N HIS A 634 34.29 4.49 16.88
CA HIS A 634 35.48 3.70 17.15
C HIS A 634 36.74 4.56 17.24
N ASN A 635 37.00 5.36 16.21
CA ASN A 635 38.21 6.18 16.09
C ASN A 635 38.30 7.23 17.20
N SER A 636 37.15 7.75 17.67
CA SER A 636 37.07 8.68 18.80
C SER A 636 36.98 8.00 20.19
N GLY A 637 37.06 6.67 20.28
CA GLY A 637 37.04 5.93 21.54
C GLY A 637 35.70 5.99 22.30
N ARG A 638 34.60 6.18 21.56
CA ARG A 638 33.22 6.30 22.05
C ARG A 638 32.47 4.98 22.00
N ASP A 639 31.81 4.65 23.09
CA ASP A 639 30.82 3.58 23.17
C ASP A 639 29.49 4.02 22.56
N LEU A 640 28.68 3.04 22.17
CA LEU A 640 27.51 3.24 21.32
C LEU A 640 26.22 2.72 21.97
N THR A 641 25.15 3.48 21.79
CA THR A 641 23.78 3.03 22.05
C THR A 641 22.82 3.65 21.04
N ALA A 642 21.55 3.26 21.09
CA ALA A 642 20.51 3.86 20.27
C ALA A 642 19.24 4.12 21.08
N VAL A 643 18.58 5.24 20.76
CA VAL A 643 17.29 5.61 21.34
C VAL A 643 16.32 5.92 20.21
N GLY A 644 15.31 5.05 20.06
CA GLY A 644 14.31 5.16 19.01
C GLY A 644 14.17 3.84 18.26
N ARG A 645 12.92 3.42 18.00
CA ARG A 645 12.64 2.07 17.48
C ARG A 645 13.31 1.79 16.13
N ASN A 646 13.33 2.77 15.22
CA ASN A 646 13.91 2.55 13.89
C ASN A 646 15.45 2.48 13.93
N ALA A 647 16.11 3.31 14.75
CA ALA A 647 17.55 3.23 14.97
C ALA A 647 17.96 1.91 15.64
N GLU A 648 17.21 1.48 16.67
CA GLU A 648 17.39 0.18 17.32
C GLU A 648 17.20 -0.98 16.32
N LEU A 649 16.24 -0.84 15.40
CA LEU A 649 15.94 -1.84 14.38
C LEU A 649 17.07 -1.97 13.35
N ARG A 650 17.62 -0.85 12.88
CA ARG A 650 18.76 -0.83 11.94
C ARG A 650 20.00 -1.50 12.54
N LEU A 651 20.36 -1.17 13.78
CA LEU A 651 21.46 -1.86 14.48
C LEU A 651 21.19 -3.35 14.68
N SER A 652 19.93 -3.73 14.92
CA SER A 652 19.54 -5.14 15.01
C SER A 652 19.65 -5.85 13.65
N CYS A 653 19.41 -5.14 12.54
CA CYS A 653 19.63 -5.64 11.19
C CYS A 653 21.11 -5.97 10.96
N LYS A 654 22.01 -5.03 11.30
CA LYS A 654 23.47 -5.22 11.23
C LYS A 654 23.97 -6.38 12.09
N ASN A 655 23.35 -6.63 13.24
CA ASN A 655 23.67 -7.81 14.06
C ASN A 655 23.27 -9.16 13.41
N LEU A 656 22.35 -9.16 12.44
CA LEU A 656 21.90 -10.38 11.76
C LEU A 656 22.61 -10.62 10.43
N PHE A 657 23.01 -9.55 9.75
CA PHE A 657 23.49 -9.59 8.37
C PHE A 657 24.88 -8.97 8.17
N GLY A 658 25.58 -8.67 9.27
CA GLY A 658 26.89 -8.02 9.27
C GLY A 658 26.84 -6.50 9.07
N VAL A 659 27.92 -5.82 9.48
CA VAL A 659 28.07 -4.36 9.34
C VAL A 659 28.52 -3.97 7.93
N GLN A 660 29.50 -4.69 7.38
CA GLN A 660 30.02 -4.48 6.02
C GLN A 660 29.41 -5.51 5.05
N HIS A 661 29.28 -5.09 3.79
CA HIS A 661 28.64 -5.88 2.74
C HIS A 661 29.55 -7.01 2.21
N ASP A 662 30.80 -6.70 1.88
CA ASP A 662 31.75 -7.63 1.25
C ASP A 662 32.58 -8.45 2.25
N ASN A 663 32.35 -8.23 3.54
CA ASN A 663 33.17 -8.81 4.60
C ASN A 663 32.27 -9.53 5.61
N ASP A 664 32.06 -10.83 5.39
CA ASP A 664 31.46 -11.69 6.41
C ASP A 664 32.53 -12.05 7.44
N LEU A 665 32.45 -11.44 8.62
CA LEU A 665 33.44 -11.64 9.68
C LEU A 665 33.55 -13.09 10.15
N ARG A 666 32.58 -13.96 9.83
CA ARG A 666 32.67 -15.40 10.11
C ARG A 666 33.71 -16.11 9.23
N GLU A 667 34.05 -15.53 8.10
CA GLU A 667 35.08 -16.04 7.18
C GLU A 667 36.47 -15.50 7.54
N VAL A 668 36.54 -14.49 8.41
CA VAL A 668 37.79 -13.90 8.91
C VAL A 668 38.26 -14.67 10.13
N TYR A 669 39.45 -15.26 10.05
CA TYR A 669 40.15 -15.80 11.20
C TYR A 669 41.64 -15.48 11.13
N ILE A 670 42.25 -15.27 12.30
CA ILE A 670 43.69 -15.03 12.43
C ILE A 670 44.32 -16.27 13.06
N ASP A 671 45.18 -16.96 12.29
CA ASP A 671 45.86 -18.17 12.73
C ASP A 671 47.09 -17.82 13.60
N PRO A 672 47.16 -18.25 14.87
CA PRO A 672 48.29 -17.96 15.75
C PRO A 672 49.63 -18.50 15.23
N PHE A 673 49.64 -19.61 14.49
CA PHE A 673 50.87 -20.21 13.96
C PHE A 673 51.41 -19.48 12.74
N GLU A 674 50.53 -18.91 11.92
CA GLU A 674 50.95 -18.00 10.84
C GLU A 674 51.47 -16.69 11.41
N GLU A 675 50.78 -16.12 12.41
CA GLU A 675 51.19 -14.88 13.07
C GLU A 675 52.58 -14.99 13.70
N MET A 676 52.91 -16.09 14.39
CA MET A 676 54.27 -16.31 14.95
C MET A 676 55.40 -16.23 13.91
N ARG A 677 55.10 -16.47 12.63
CA ARG A 677 56.10 -16.41 11.54
C ARG A 677 56.19 -15.02 10.92
N LYS A 678 55.25 -14.12 11.22
CA LYS A 678 55.25 -12.75 10.70
C LYS A 678 56.24 -11.89 11.49
N PRO A 679 56.98 -11.00 10.81
CA PRO A 679 57.89 -10.06 11.49
C PRO A 679 57.15 -9.01 12.32
N ASP A 680 55.87 -8.75 12.02
CA ASP A 680 55.00 -7.84 12.76
C ASP A 680 53.59 -8.45 12.90
N PRO A 681 53.38 -9.32 13.90
CA PRO A 681 52.11 -10.02 14.07
C PRO A 681 50.99 -9.09 14.55
N LEU A 682 49.77 -9.36 14.10
CA LEU A 682 48.53 -8.77 14.60
C LEU A 682 48.20 -9.28 16.01
N ILE A 683 48.54 -10.54 16.32
CA ILE A 683 48.42 -11.08 17.68
C ILE A 683 49.70 -10.71 18.46
N PRO A 684 49.60 -9.95 19.56
CA PRO A 684 50.76 -9.58 20.35
C PRO A 684 51.54 -10.81 20.85
N GLN A 685 52.87 -10.72 20.87
CA GLN A 685 53.73 -11.84 21.25
C GLN A 685 53.42 -12.38 22.66
N ASP A 686 53.09 -11.49 23.61
CA ASP A 686 52.71 -11.90 24.97
C ASP A 686 51.43 -12.75 24.99
N VAL A 687 50.48 -12.50 24.08
CA VAL A 687 49.27 -13.32 23.95
C VAL A 687 49.59 -14.68 23.32
N LEU A 688 50.48 -14.71 22.31
CA LEU A 688 50.92 -15.96 21.66
C LEU A 688 51.69 -16.85 22.64
N ASP A 689 52.61 -16.29 23.42
CA ASP A 689 53.41 -17.03 24.39
C ASP A 689 52.52 -17.70 25.46
N ILE A 690 51.51 -16.97 25.96
CA ILE A 690 50.54 -17.49 26.93
C ILE A 690 49.69 -18.60 26.31
N TYR A 691 49.27 -18.42 25.06
CA TYR A 691 48.50 -19.44 24.33
C TYR A 691 49.31 -20.72 24.15
N MET A 692 50.58 -20.62 23.73
CA MET A 692 51.47 -21.77 23.56
C MET A 692 51.77 -22.48 24.89
N ALA A 693 51.98 -21.71 25.97
CA ALA A 693 52.22 -22.27 27.30
C ALA A 693 51.05 -23.14 27.79
N SER A 694 49.81 -22.81 27.42
CA SER A 694 48.61 -23.55 27.84
C SER A 694 48.53 -25.00 27.31
N PHE A 695 49.27 -25.33 26.26
CA PHE A 695 49.36 -26.70 25.74
C PHE A 695 50.32 -27.59 26.52
N ASN A 696 51.27 -26.99 27.25
CA ASN A 696 52.34 -27.73 27.94
C ASN A 696 51.99 -28.13 29.39
N GLU A 697 50.83 -27.70 29.93
CA GLU A 697 50.49 -27.84 31.36
C GLU A 697 49.45 -28.92 31.68
N VAL A 698 49.15 -29.86 30.76
CA VAL A 698 48.02 -30.81 30.93
C VAL A 698 48.47 -32.25 31.13
N ASP A 699 48.85 -32.60 32.37
CA ASP A 699 49.08 -34.00 32.77
C ASP A 699 47.79 -34.69 33.22
N VAL A 700 47.38 -35.74 32.50
CA VAL A 700 46.26 -36.62 32.88
C VAL A 700 46.79 -37.73 33.79
N THR A 701 46.18 -37.91 34.97
CA THR A 701 46.61 -38.96 35.91
C THR A 701 45.82 -40.24 35.67
N ASP A 702 46.40 -41.39 36.03
CA ASP A 702 45.70 -42.69 36.00
C ASP A 702 44.36 -42.67 36.76
N ALA A 703 44.25 -41.86 37.82
CA ALA A 703 43.01 -41.70 38.58
C ALA A 703 41.91 -41.00 37.76
N ASP A 704 42.28 -40.03 36.92
CA ASP A 704 41.36 -39.32 36.03
C ASP A 704 40.84 -40.27 34.95
N ILE A 705 41.74 -41.03 34.31
CA ILE A 705 41.40 -42.03 33.28
C ILE A 705 40.45 -43.08 33.87
N ARG A 706 40.77 -43.63 35.05
CA ARG A 706 39.92 -44.64 35.72
C ARG A 706 38.53 -44.11 36.03
N ARG A 707 38.43 -42.86 36.49
CA ARG A 707 37.15 -42.22 36.80
C ARG A 707 36.30 -42.00 35.54
N THR A 708 36.89 -41.48 34.47
CA THR A 708 36.20 -41.24 33.19
C THR A 708 35.82 -42.56 32.53
N LYS A 709 36.72 -43.55 32.49
CA LYS A 709 36.48 -44.90 31.96
C LYS A 709 35.34 -45.59 32.70
N SER A 710 35.31 -45.52 34.03
CA SER A 710 34.23 -46.11 34.83
C SER A 710 32.86 -45.51 34.50
N LYS A 711 32.83 -44.20 34.22
CA LYS A 711 31.62 -43.49 33.80
C LYS A 711 31.19 -43.89 32.38
N LEU A 712 32.13 -43.91 31.44
CA LEU A 712 31.90 -44.29 30.04
C LEU A 712 31.39 -45.73 29.91
N VAL A 713 32.03 -46.68 30.60
CA VAL A 713 31.65 -48.10 30.62
C VAL A 713 30.26 -48.28 31.23
N LYS A 714 29.89 -47.48 32.24
CA LYS A 714 28.55 -47.49 32.80
C LYS A 714 27.51 -47.02 31.78
N GLU A 715 27.76 -45.88 31.13
CA GLU A 715 26.88 -45.31 30.09
C GLU A 715 26.72 -46.25 28.89
N ILE A 716 27.79 -46.93 28.45
CA ILE A 716 27.75 -47.92 27.36
C ILE A 716 26.91 -49.15 27.74
N LYS A 717 27.04 -49.65 28.98
CA LYS A 717 26.27 -50.80 29.46
C LYS A 717 24.77 -50.49 29.56
N GLU A 718 24.45 -49.28 30.04
CA GLU A 718 23.08 -48.80 30.27
C GLU A 718 22.36 -48.33 28.98
N ASN A 719 23.06 -48.18 27.86
CA ASN A 719 22.47 -47.79 26.59
C ASN A 719 21.72 -48.96 25.93
N GLU A 720 20.38 -48.92 25.89
CA GLU A 720 19.55 -50.00 25.35
C GLU A 720 19.57 -50.11 23.81
N ASP A 721 20.06 -49.07 23.10
CA ASP A 721 20.09 -49.00 21.64
C ASP A 721 21.31 -49.69 21.01
N LEU A 722 22.32 -50.06 21.81
CA LEU A 722 23.53 -50.74 21.35
C LEU A 722 23.39 -52.26 21.44
N SER A 723 23.78 -52.98 20.38
CA SER A 723 23.89 -54.43 20.43
C SER A 723 25.00 -54.89 21.39
N ASN A 724 24.93 -56.14 21.87
CA ASN A 724 25.94 -56.68 22.80
C ASN A 724 27.37 -56.66 22.22
N LEU A 725 27.51 -56.82 20.90
CA LEU A 725 28.81 -56.77 20.22
C LEU A 725 29.37 -55.33 20.22
N GLU A 726 28.54 -54.34 19.87
CA GLU A 726 28.93 -52.91 19.87
C GLU A 726 29.26 -52.40 21.27
N LYS A 727 28.53 -52.87 22.30
CA LYS A 727 28.85 -52.56 23.70
C LYS A 727 30.24 -53.07 24.07
N GLN A 728 30.61 -54.27 23.62
CA GLN A 728 31.88 -54.88 23.94
C GLN A 728 33.05 -54.16 23.24
N GLU A 729 32.93 -53.87 21.95
CA GLU A 729 33.92 -53.10 21.18
C GLU A 729 34.14 -51.70 21.79
N ARG A 730 33.07 -51.01 22.19
CA ARG A 730 33.18 -49.69 22.83
C ARG A 730 33.77 -49.74 24.25
N ILE A 731 33.56 -50.82 25.00
CA ILE A 731 34.19 -51.00 26.32
C ILE A 731 35.69 -51.26 26.17
N GLU A 732 36.11 -51.94 25.10
CA GLU A 732 37.53 -52.16 24.78
C GLU A 732 38.22 -50.85 24.36
N ALA A 733 37.54 -49.98 23.59
CA ALA A 733 38.02 -48.64 23.23
C ALA A 733 37.94 -47.60 24.39
N ALA A 734 37.13 -47.87 25.41
CA ALA A 734 36.80 -46.90 26.48
C ALA A 734 38.00 -46.39 27.28
N GLU A 735 39.15 -47.07 27.27
CA GLU A 735 40.36 -46.59 27.95
C GLU A 735 41.02 -45.44 27.21
N GLN A 736 41.11 -45.54 25.88
CA GLN A 736 41.67 -44.50 25.03
C GLN A 736 40.72 -43.30 24.97
N ASP A 737 39.41 -43.54 24.79
CA ASP A 737 38.39 -42.49 24.85
C ASP A 737 38.38 -41.78 26.22
N ALA A 738 38.56 -42.52 27.32
CA ALA A 738 38.62 -41.93 28.65
C ALA A 738 39.86 -41.07 28.88
N TYR A 739 41.00 -41.41 28.28
CA TYR A 739 42.19 -40.56 28.30
C TYR A 739 41.93 -39.27 27.53
N GLU A 740 41.42 -39.35 26.30
CA GLU A 740 41.14 -38.17 25.46
C GLU A 740 40.12 -37.23 26.12
N ILE A 741 39.01 -37.76 26.65
CA ILE A 741 37.99 -36.98 27.36
C ILE A 741 38.57 -36.33 28.63
N ALA A 742 39.40 -37.06 29.39
CA ALA A 742 40.02 -36.52 30.59
C ALA A 742 41.07 -35.44 30.26
N HIS A 743 41.81 -35.62 29.16
CA HIS A 743 42.78 -34.66 28.64
C HIS A 743 42.08 -33.37 28.21
N GLU A 744 41.05 -33.46 27.37
CA GLU A 744 40.26 -32.30 26.93
C GLU A 744 39.64 -31.54 28.11
N ALA A 745 39.09 -32.26 29.09
CA ALA A 745 38.49 -31.64 30.27
C ALA A 745 39.52 -30.90 31.14
N LYS A 746 40.73 -31.45 31.31
CA LYS A 746 41.80 -30.77 32.03
C LYS A 746 42.38 -29.61 31.24
N LEU A 747 42.57 -29.75 29.93
CA LEU A 747 43.01 -28.69 29.04
C LEU A 747 42.05 -27.51 29.12
N LYS A 748 40.75 -27.74 28.98
CA LYS A 748 39.73 -26.70 29.11
C LYS A 748 39.79 -25.98 30.47
N LYS A 749 39.96 -26.72 31.57
CA LYS A 749 40.08 -26.13 32.91
C LYS A 749 41.38 -25.33 33.08
N ALA A 750 42.49 -25.79 32.52
CA ALA A 750 43.76 -25.06 32.49
C ALA A 750 43.61 -23.75 31.70
N GLN A 751 43.01 -23.81 30.51
CA GLN A 751 42.72 -22.63 29.69
C GLN A 751 41.80 -21.63 30.41
N GLU A 752 40.76 -22.08 31.12
CA GLU A 752 39.89 -21.24 31.94
C GLU A 752 40.65 -20.55 33.09
N ASN A 753 41.53 -21.29 33.78
CA ASN A 753 42.39 -20.74 34.83
C ASN A 753 43.38 -19.71 34.28
N THR A 754 44.04 -20.01 33.16
CA THR A 754 44.96 -19.10 32.47
C THR A 754 44.26 -17.83 32.04
N LEU A 755 43.04 -17.93 31.49
CA LEU A 755 42.24 -16.77 31.12
C LEU A 755 41.86 -15.92 32.34
N SER A 756 41.50 -16.56 33.46
CA SER A 756 41.21 -15.87 34.72
C SER A 756 42.43 -15.18 35.31
N ALA A 757 43.60 -15.82 35.28
CA ALA A 757 44.86 -15.25 35.76
C ALA A 757 45.32 -14.09 34.88
N TYR A 758 45.22 -14.24 33.56
CA TYR A 758 45.54 -13.19 32.60
C TYR A 758 44.70 -11.93 32.84
N ARG A 759 43.41 -12.09 33.14
CA ARG A 759 42.52 -10.98 33.46
C ARG A 759 43.00 -10.12 34.64
N GLU A 760 43.54 -10.74 35.69
CA GLU A 760 43.97 -10.03 36.90
C GLU A 760 45.23 -9.18 36.66
N ILE A 761 46.09 -9.59 35.71
CA ILE A 761 47.33 -8.89 35.37
C ILE A 761 47.15 -7.78 34.32
N LEU A 762 46.00 -7.75 33.62
CA LEU A 762 45.69 -6.66 32.68
C LEU A 762 45.57 -5.31 33.41
N PRO A 763 46.02 -4.19 32.79
CA PRO A 763 45.83 -2.85 33.32
C PRO A 763 44.36 -2.58 33.67
N PRO A 764 44.04 -1.79 34.71
CA PRO A 764 42.65 -1.53 35.12
C PRO A 764 41.71 -1.09 33.99
N ARG A 765 42.23 -0.37 32.98
CA ARG A 765 41.48 0.05 31.78
C ARG A 765 41.14 -1.10 30.83
N GLU A 766 41.94 -2.17 30.81
CA GLU A 766 41.73 -3.38 30.02
C GLU A 766 40.98 -4.48 30.79
N ARG A 767 40.83 -4.34 32.12
CA ARG A 767 40.00 -5.23 32.97
C ARG A 767 38.50 -5.14 32.66
N GLU A 768 38.06 -4.10 31.93
CA GLU A 768 36.80 -4.10 31.17
C GLU A 768 36.89 -5.14 30.03
N HIS A 769 36.89 -6.42 30.42
CA HIS A 769 37.13 -7.62 29.60
C HIS A 769 36.32 -7.74 28.30
N ILE A 770 35.30 -6.90 28.11
CA ILE A 770 34.47 -6.89 26.91
C ILE A 770 35.11 -5.99 25.82
N LYS A 771 35.97 -5.04 26.20
CA LYS A 771 36.64 -4.09 25.29
C LYS A 771 38.07 -4.47 24.92
N SER A 772 38.80 -5.13 25.81
CA SER A 772 40.23 -5.43 25.60
C SER A 772 40.45 -6.34 24.39
N THR A 773 41.25 -5.89 23.42
CA THR A 773 41.58 -6.67 22.22
C THR A 773 42.45 -7.87 22.58
N LYS A 774 43.45 -7.69 23.45
CA LYS A 774 44.30 -8.78 23.96
C LYS A 774 43.50 -9.88 24.66
N TYR A 775 42.61 -9.50 25.58
CA TYR A 775 41.75 -10.47 26.27
C TYR A 775 40.83 -11.19 25.29
N TYR A 776 40.28 -10.48 24.30
CA TYR A 776 39.45 -11.08 23.27
C TYR A 776 40.23 -12.09 22.43
N MET A 777 41.42 -11.72 21.93
CA MET A 777 42.29 -12.61 21.17
C MET A 777 42.62 -13.88 21.97
N LEU A 778 43.09 -13.73 23.21
CA LEU A 778 43.43 -14.87 24.06
C LEU A 778 42.22 -15.77 24.30
N LYS A 779 41.07 -15.19 24.65
CA LYS A 779 39.82 -15.94 24.85
C LYS A 779 39.39 -16.68 23.58
N SER A 780 39.52 -16.05 22.42
CA SER A 780 39.16 -16.62 21.12
C SER A 780 40.10 -17.77 20.79
N LEU A 781 41.42 -17.58 20.92
CA LEU A 781 42.45 -18.62 20.75
C LEU A 781 42.21 -19.83 21.65
N MET A 782 41.99 -19.62 22.95
CA MET A 782 41.74 -20.72 23.90
C MET A 782 40.49 -21.53 23.57
N LYS A 783 39.47 -20.88 22.99
CA LYS A 783 38.18 -21.51 22.69
C LYS A 783 38.11 -22.12 21.29
N HIS A 784 38.76 -21.51 20.32
CA HIS A 784 38.58 -21.80 18.89
C HIS A 784 39.87 -22.21 18.18
N GLY A 785 41.03 -22.07 18.82
CA GLY A 785 42.33 -22.31 18.22
C GLY A 785 42.83 -21.18 17.31
N SER A 786 41.97 -20.20 17.00
CA SER A 786 42.23 -19.04 16.17
C SER A 786 41.46 -17.82 16.71
N VAL A 787 41.85 -16.62 16.29
CA VAL A 787 41.04 -15.42 16.59
C VAL A 787 39.92 -15.34 15.56
N VAL A 788 38.70 -15.65 15.99
CA VAL A 788 37.46 -15.57 15.20
C VAL A 788 36.57 -14.44 15.70
N PHE A 789 35.66 -13.98 14.84
CA PHE A 789 34.74 -12.87 15.10
C PHE A 789 33.27 -13.26 14.92
N ASP A 790 32.40 -12.66 15.72
CA ASP A 790 30.95 -12.72 15.48
C ASP A 790 30.58 -11.72 14.37
N ASN A 791 29.66 -12.09 13.46
CA ASN A 791 29.21 -11.19 12.39
C ASN A 791 28.10 -10.22 12.88
N ASP A 792 28.43 -9.47 13.92
CA ASP A 792 27.57 -8.45 14.52
C ASP A 792 28.30 -7.12 14.76
N VAL A 793 27.61 -6.09 15.29
CA VAL A 793 28.21 -4.77 15.51
C VAL A 793 29.42 -4.82 16.46
N ASN A 794 29.37 -5.63 17.52
CA ASN A 794 30.47 -5.69 18.49
C ASN A 794 31.65 -6.51 17.96
N GLY A 795 31.37 -7.59 17.22
CA GLY A 795 32.40 -8.33 16.49
C GLY A 795 33.09 -7.47 15.44
N TYR A 796 32.36 -6.62 14.72
CA TYR A 796 32.92 -5.65 13.79
C TYR A 796 33.82 -4.61 14.46
N LEU A 797 33.37 -4.01 15.56
CA LEU A 797 34.18 -3.03 16.31
C LEU A 797 35.45 -3.67 16.90
N MET A 798 35.36 -4.93 17.36
CA MET A 798 36.52 -5.69 17.83
C MET A 798 37.48 -6.03 16.70
N TRP A 799 36.97 -6.49 15.55
CA TRP A 799 37.77 -6.74 14.36
C TRP A 799 38.51 -5.47 13.92
N LYS A 800 37.81 -4.34 13.80
CA LYS A 800 38.40 -3.05 13.42
C LYS A 800 39.49 -2.63 14.41
N ALA A 801 39.23 -2.72 15.72
CA ALA A 801 40.22 -2.43 16.76
C ALA A 801 41.49 -3.28 16.63
N ILE A 802 41.34 -4.57 16.32
CA ILE A 802 42.48 -5.48 16.13
C ILE A 802 43.25 -5.15 14.86
N MET A 803 42.56 -4.92 13.73
CA MET A 803 43.20 -4.54 12.47
C MET A 803 43.96 -3.21 12.59
N GLU A 804 43.43 -2.27 13.39
CA GLU A 804 44.03 -0.96 13.65
C GLU A 804 45.00 -0.94 14.84
N ARG A 805 45.27 -2.11 15.45
CA ARG A 805 46.22 -2.28 16.58
C ARG A 805 45.89 -1.43 17.81
N GLN A 806 44.60 -1.25 18.07
CA GLN A 806 44.10 -0.57 19.28
C GLN A 806 44.06 -1.54 20.48
N GLU A 807 44.33 -1.03 21.68
CA GLU A 807 44.26 -1.82 22.92
C GLU A 807 42.82 -2.17 23.33
N THR A 808 41.86 -1.30 22.95
CA THR A 808 40.45 -1.44 23.32
C THR A 808 39.54 -1.15 22.14
N ALA A 809 38.51 -1.97 21.97
CA ALA A 809 37.41 -1.71 21.05
C ALA A 809 36.31 -0.85 21.70
N SER A 810 35.62 -0.07 20.88
CA SER A 810 34.33 0.52 21.26
C SER A 810 33.27 -0.59 21.38
N ILE A 811 32.29 -0.40 22.26
CA ILE A 811 31.19 -1.35 22.41
C ILE A 811 29.85 -0.69 22.14
N ARG A 812 28.98 -1.43 21.45
CA ARG A 812 27.55 -1.16 21.39
C ARG A 812 26.79 -1.95 22.46
N ALA A 813 25.98 -1.25 23.24
CA ALA A 813 25.05 -1.84 24.18
C ALA A 813 23.60 -1.37 23.92
N THR A 814 22.61 -2.21 24.24
CA THR A 814 21.21 -1.81 24.14
C THR A 814 20.86 -0.86 25.28
N ARG A 815 20.11 0.22 25.02
CA ARG A 815 19.81 1.26 26.02
C ARG A 815 19.17 0.76 27.33
N THR A 816 18.55 -0.41 27.33
CA THR A 816 17.96 -1.02 28.54
C THR A 816 18.96 -1.79 29.40
N SER A 817 20.15 -2.10 28.87
CA SER A 817 21.19 -2.82 29.59
C SER A 817 21.88 -1.94 30.64
N GLN A 818 22.40 -2.55 31.70
CA GLN A 818 23.17 -1.84 32.72
C GLN A 818 24.45 -1.21 32.14
N MET A 819 25.08 -1.90 31.18
CA MET A 819 26.27 -1.40 30.49
C MET A 819 25.99 -0.11 29.70
N ALA A 820 24.90 -0.05 28.93
CA ALA A 820 24.55 1.19 28.24
C ALA A 820 24.32 2.31 29.27
N LYS A 821 23.58 2.03 30.34
CA LYS A 821 23.32 3.02 31.40
C LYS A 821 24.58 3.53 32.10
N SER A 822 25.67 2.76 32.16
CA SER A 822 26.94 3.26 32.70
C SER A 822 27.67 4.20 31.74
N PHE A 823 27.45 4.11 30.42
CA PHE A 823 28.13 4.97 29.45
C PHE A 823 27.82 6.46 29.66
N ARG A 824 26.58 6.80 30.08
CA ARG A 824 26.17 8.20 30.32
C ARG A 824 26.91 8.88 31.48
N ILE A 825 27.63 8.13 32.32
CA ILE A 825 28.46 8.68 33.41
C ILE A 825 29.65 9.46 32.82
N ASN A 826 30.10 9.08 31.62
CA ASN A 826 31.16 9.76 30.89
C ASN A 826 30.69 10.16 29.48
N PRO A 827 29.94 11.27 29.35
CA PRO A 827 29.35 11.69 28.08
C PRO A 827 30.36 11.80 26.92
N SER A 828 31.59 12.27 27.16
CA SER A 828 32.61 12.41 26.12
C SER A 828 33.04 11.08 25.48
N ARG A 829 32.70 9.95 26.09
CA ARG A 829 32.93 8.60 25.56
C ARG A 829 31.66 7.93 25.05
N LEU A 830 30.60 8.68 24.77
CA LEU A 830 29.31 8.14 24.34
C LEU A 830 28.83 8.78 23.04
N MET A 831 28.42 7.93 22.11
CA MET A 831 27.61 8.29 20.94
C MET A 831 26.24 7.57 21.00
N ILE A 832 25.18 8.32 20.73
CA ILE A 832 23.80 7.81 20.72
C ILE A 832 23.20 8.02 19.34
N PHE A 833 22.84 6.93 18.66
CA PHE A 833 22.01 7.01 17.46
C PHE A 833 20.57 7.32 17.83
N ILE A 834 20.02 8.35 17.20
CA ILE A 834 18.64 8.79 17.34
C ILE A 834 17.98 8.99 15.97
N THR A 835 16.71 9.40 15.95
CA THR A 835 15.89 9.56 14.72
C THR A 835 15.31 10.96 14.66
N GLY A 836 15.05 11.46 13.45
CA GLY A 836 14.43 12.76 13.19
C GLY A 836 15.40 13.72 12.51
N THR A 837 15.45 13.71 11.18
CA THR A 837 16.37 14.57 10.42
C THR A 837 15.67 15.77 9.77
N GLN A 838 14.39 15.68 9.45
CA GLN A 838 13.67 16.61 8.57
C GLN A 838 12.80 17.63 9.30
N GLY A 839 12.37 17.36 10.53
CA GLY A 839 11.55 18.31 11.30
C GLY A 839 10.09 18.45 10.84
N ASN A 840 9.71 17.75 9.76
CA ASN A 840 8.36 17.78 9.22
C ASN A 840 7.32 17.07 10.12
N ALA A 841 6.04 17.16 9.76
CA ALA A 841 4.94 16.58 10.55
C ALA A 841 5.00 15.05 10.69
N GLU A 842 5.56 14.36 9.70
CA GLU A 842 5.72 12.90 9.70
C GLU A 842 6.70 12.45 10.79
N GLU A 843 7.74 13.26 11.01
CA GLU A 843 8.74 13.05 12.04
C GLU A 843 8.38 13.63 13.40
N ARG A 844 7.17 14.17 13.63
CA ARG A 844 6.77 14.78 14.91
C ARG A 844 7.00 13.87 16.14
N PHE A 845 6.98 12.55 15.94
CA PHE A 845 7.24 11.56 16.99
C PHE A 845 8.65 10.94 16.95
N SER A 846 9.54 11.46 16.11
CA SER A 846 10.96 11.09 16.06
C SER A 846 11.67 11.48 17.36
N THR A 847 12.82 10.86 17.63
CA THR A 847 13.49 11.05 18.91
C THR A 847 14.02 12.47 19.08
N LEU A 848 14.53 13.10 18.02
CA LEU A 848 15.02 14.48 18.03
C LEU A 848 13.88 15.48 18.27
N GLN A 849 12.74 15.33 17.59
CA GLN A 849 11.55 16.17 17.81
C GLN A 849 11.03 16.05 19.25
N LYS A 850 10.94 14.82 19.77
CA LYS A 850 10.57 14.62 21.19
C LYS A 850 11.58 15.22 22.15
N PHE A 851 12.86 15.16 21.79
CA PHE A 851 13.94 15.74 22.58
C PHE A 851 13.91 17.26 22.49
N LYS A 852 13.54 17.87 21.37
CA LYS A 852 13.33 19.32 21.31
C LYS A 852 12.28 19.83 22.32
N ASP A 853 11.21 19.06 22.57
CA ASP A 853 10.11 19.50 23.45
C ASP A 853 10.01 18.78 24.82
N PHE A 854 11.11 18.22 25.35
CA PHE A 854 11.16 17.67 26.74
C PHE A 854 10.32 16.42 27.02
N PHE A 855 10.03 15.60 26.01
CA PHE A 855 9.24 14.37 26.18
C PHE A 855 9.89 13.13 25.53
N SER A 856 11.20 13.15 25.30
CA SER A 856 11.95 12.02 24.78
C SER A 856 12.22 10.97 25.86
N LEU A 857 12.58 9.74 25.45
CA LEU A 857 13.19 8.77 26.36
C LEU A 857 14.53 9.27 26.92
N LEU A 858 15.15 10.24 26.26
CA LEU A 858 16.35 10.96 26.72
C LEU A 858 16.09 11.90 27.92
N ASP A 859 14.82 12.17 28.24
CA ASP A 859 14.43 13.02 29.39
C ASP A 859 13.97 12.20 30.60
N VAL A 860 13.65 10.92 30.38
CA VAL A 860 12.97 10.08 31.37
C VAL A 860 13.97 9.23 32.13
N ASP A 861 13.90 9.34 33.46
CA ASP A 861 14.69 8.52 34.37
C ASP A 861 14.23 7.05 34.34
N GLU A 862 15.19 6.14 34.44
CA GLU A 862 14.94 4.70 34.44
C GLU A 862 14.14 4.21 35.65
N SER A 863 14.20 4.93 36.78
CA SER A 863 13.37 4.68 37.96
C SER A 863 11.90 4.98 37.71
N VAL A 864 11.60 5.94 36.82
CA VAL A 864 10.23 6.30 36.41
C VAL A 864 9.73 5.36 35.32
N ARG A 865 10.60 5.04 34.36
CA ARG A 865 10.30 4.13 33.27
C ARG A 865 11.56 3.35 32.95
N ASN A 866 11.53 2.03 33.14
CA ASN A 866 12.68 1.15 32.90
C ASN A 866 13.37 1.29 31.52
N THR A 867 12.64 1.78 30.50
CA THR A 867 13.16 2.07 29.15
C THR A 867 13.76 3.48 28.98
N GLY A 868 13.67 4.34 29.99
CA GLY A 868 14.23 5.69 30.01
C GLY A 868 15.76 5.66 29.94
N TYR A 869 16.33 6.64 29.26
CA TYR A 869 17.77 6.80 29.06
C TYR A 869 18.14 8.28 29.26
N LYS A 870 17.88 8.78 30.47
CA LYS A 870 18.07 10.19 30.81
C LYS A 870 19.51 10.66 30.56
N ILE A 871 19.66 11.77 29.86
CA ILE A 871 20.93 12.50 29.66
C ILE A 871 20.77 13.97 30.06
N ASN A 872 21.88 14.65 30.29
CA ASN A 872 21.91 16.10 30.41
C ASN A 872 22.25 16.70 29.04
N ALA A 873 21.38 17.55 28.49
CA ALA A 873 21.50 18.03 27.11
C ALA A 873 22.81 18.79 26.84
N GLU A 874 23.28 19.61 27.78
CA GLU A 874 24.47 20.46 27.61
C GLU A 874 25.79 19.68 27.59
N ASP A 875 25.76 18.40 27.98
CA ASP A 875 26.91 17.49 27.89
C ASP A 875 27.04 16.85 26.50
N PHE A 876 26.13 17.17 25.57
CA PHE A 876 26.09 16.58 24.23
C PHE A 876 26.07 17.63 23.11
N VAL A 877 26.68 17.26 21.98
CA VAL A 877 26.50 17.88 20.67
C VAL A 877 25.51 17.04 19.87
N THR A 878 24.64 17.70 19.10
CA THR A 878 23.68 17.03 18.22
C THR A 878 24.14 17.12 16.78
N VAL A 879 23.99 16.05 15.99
CA VAL A 879 24.46 15.98 14.60
C VAL A 879 23.35 15.44 13.71
N THR A 880 22.82 16.25 12.80
CA THR A 880 21.95 15.79 11.72
C THR A 880 22.78 15.61 10.46
N THR A 881 22.97 14.36 10.03
CA THR A 881 23.83 14.02 8.89
C THR A 881 23.16 14.21 7.55
N GLN A 882 21.83 14.38 7.50
CA GLN A 882 21.09 14.59 6.26
C GLN A 882 20.68 16.06 6.09
N SER A 883 20.95 16.66 4.93
CA SER A 883 20.37 17.96 4.57
C SER A 883 18.84 17.86 4.43
N ALA A 884 18.12 18.98 4.49
CA ALA A 884 16.69 18.92 4.24
C ALA A 884 16.39 18.31 2.86
N ILE A 885 15.45 17.37 2.81
CA ILE A 885 14.81 16.92 1.58
C ILE A 885 14.06 18.12 1.01
N VAL A 886 14.05 18.26 -0.31
CA VAL A 886 13.39 19.37 -1.01
C VAL A 886 11.95 19.55 -0.50
N GLY A 887 11.63 20.75 -0.02
CA GLY A 887 10.34 21.10 0.57
C GLY A 887 10.30 21.05 2.11
N ASN A 888 11.30 20.45 2.77
CA ASN A 888 11.42 20.39 4.24
C ASN A 888 12.45 21.39 4.80
N GLU A 889 13.06 22.25 3.98
CA GLU A 889 14.14 23.16 4.39
C GLU A 889 13.72 24.04 5.58
N ALA A 890 12.52 24.62 5.49
CA ALA A 890 11.98 25.47 6.54
C ALA A 890 11.65 24.70 7.83
N ASP A 891 11.10 23.50 7.70
CA ASP A 891 10.74 22.64 8.84
C ASP A 891 11.98 22.14 9.58
N GLN A 892 13.02 21.72 8.85
CA GLN A 892 14.29 21.30 9.42
C GLN A 892 14.99 22.46 10.13
N GLU A 893 15.12 23.62 9.47
CA GLU A 893 15.75 24.81 10.06
C GLU A 893 14.99 25.29 11.30
N ALA A 894 13.64 25.26 11.29
CA ALA A 894 12.81 25.59 12.45
C ALA A 894 13.06 24.61 13.61
N MET A 895 13.05 23.30 13.34
CA MET A 895 13.34 22.27 14.34
C MET A 895 14.72 22.47 14.98
N ILE A 896 15.76 22.73 14.18
CA ILE A 896 17.14 22.93 14.68
C ILE A 896 17.24 24.19 15.54
N ASN A 897 16.66 25.30 15.08
CA ASN A 897 16.68 26.55 15.84
C ASN A 897 15.95 26.42 17.18
N GLU A 898 14.80 25.77 17.19
CA GLU A 898 14.05 25.47 18.42
C GLU A 898 14.79 24.50 19.33
N LEU A 899 15.48 23.49 18.78
CA LEU A 899 16.33 22.58 19.55
C LEU A 899 17.47 23.36 20.24
N CYS A 900 18.19 24.19 19.50
CA CYS A 900 19.26 25.02 20.04
C CYS A 900 18.76 25.96 21.13
N ARG A 901 17.60 26.60 20.91
CA ARG A 901 16.98 27.54 21.87
C ARG A 901 16.47 26.83 23.13
N ASN A 902 15.74 25.74 22.97
CA ASN A 902 15.06 25.07 24.08
C ASN A 902 16.02 24.22 24.91
N ARG A 903 17.01 23.58 24.27
CA ARG A 903 17.96 22.66 24.94
C ARG A 903 19.33 23.25 25.19
N ASN A 904 19.61 24.45 24.68
CA ASN A 904 20.92 25.08 24.76
C ASN A 904 22.05 24.15 24.30
N VAL A 905 21.85 23.43 23.19
CA VAL A 905 22.84 22.51 22.60
C VAL A 905 23.54 23.16 21.41
N THR A 906 24.76 22.73 21.13
CA THR A 906 25.41 22.97 19.84
C THR A 906 24.92 21.90 18.86
N HIS A 907 24.55 22.32 17.66
CA HIS A 907 24.05 21.43 16.61
C HIS A 907 24.91 21.50 15.36
N ILE A 908 25.24 20.37 14.76
CA ILE A 908 25.93 20.25 13.48
C ILE A 908 24.91 19.67 12.49
N GLY A 909 24.52 20.45 11.48
CA GLY A 909 23.59 20.02 10.45
C GLY A 909 24.27 19.95 9.09
N ALA A 910 24.04 18.88 8.34
CA ALA A 910 24.42 18.83 6.93
C ALA A 910 23.68 19.92 6.16
N TYR A 911 24.38 20.63 5.29
CA TYR A 911 23.84 21.75 4.54
C TYR A 911 24.48 21.78 3.15
N MET A 912 23.67 21.50 2.11
CA MET A 912 24.17 21.28 0.74
C MET A 912 25.32 20.25 0.75
N ASN A 913 26.41 20.47 0.00
CA ASN A 913 27.63 19.64 0.03
C ASN A 913 28.59 20.05 1.17
N GLY A 914 28.05 20.40 2.33
CA GLY A 914 28.80 20.97 3.45
C GLY A 914 28.08 20.77 4.78
N PHE A 915 28.40 21.62 5.76
CA PHE A 915 27.74 21.61 7.06
C PHE A 915 27.62 23.00 7.67
N LYS A 916 26.67 23.12 8.61
CA LYS A 916 26.43 24.30 9.42
C LYS A 916 26.46 23.93 10.91
N ILE A 917 27.20 24.71 11.70
CA ILE A 917 27.23 24.62 13.16
C ILE A 917 26.37 25.72 13.75
N TYR A 918 25.29 25.32 14.40
CA TYR A 918 24.35 26.16 15.09
C TYR A 918 24.73 26.27 16.57
N ASN A 919 24.55 27.46 17.13
CA ASN A 919 24.86 27.75 18.52
C ASN A 919 26.28 27.26 18.94
N PRO A 920 27.35 27.78 18.32
CA PRO A 920 28.73 27.43 18.69
C PRO A 920 29.14 27.94 20.09
N LYS A 921 28.23 28.62 20.81
CA LYS A 921 28.45 29.20 22.15
C LYS A 921 29.74 30.03 22.19
N GLY A 922 30.50 29.95 23.29
CA GLY A 922 31.78 30.64 23.45
C GLY A 922 32.94 30.04 22.63
N ASP A 923 32.73 28.89 21.96
CA ASP A 923 33.78 28.16 21.22
C ASP A 923 33.94 28.61 19.78
N ARG A 924 33.14 29.57 19.31
CA ARG A 924 33.11 30.00 17.90
C ARG A 924 34.50 30.28 17.32
N ASP A 925 35.29 31.14 17.96
CA ASP A 925 36.57 31.57 17.40
C ASP A 925 37.60 30.42 17.45
N ARG A 926 37.52 29.54 18.45
CA ARG A 926 38.31 28.31 18.56
C ARG A 926 38.02 27.37 17.39
N ILE A 927 36.74 27.10 17.13
CA ILE A 927 36.26 26.22 16.05
C ILE A 927 36.67 26.79 14.69
N MET A 928 36.40 28.08 14.44
CA MET A 928 36.78 28.74 13.18
C MET A 928 38.27 28.64 12.90
N ASN A 929 39.12 28.86 13.91
CA ASN A 929 40.57 28.76 13.76
C ASN A 929 41.03 27.30 13.54
N ALA A 930 40.39 26.33 14.17
CA ALA A 930 40.67 24.92 13.94
C ALA A 930 40.33 24.51 12.49
N PHE A 931 39.17 24.90 11.97
CA PHE A 931 38.78 24.63 10.58
C PHE A 931 39.71 25.28 9.56
N ARG A 932 40.14 26.53 9.79
CA ARG A 932 41.16 27.17 8.94
C ARG A 932 42.48 26.42 8.94
N LYS A 933 42.88 25.83 10.07
CA LYS A 933 44.09 24.99 10.16
C LYS A 933 43.94 23.67 9.39
N GLN A 934 42.72 23.13 9.28
CA GLN A 934 42.40 21.99 8.41
C GLN A 934 42.34 22.36 6.92
N GLY A 935 42.57 23.63 6.56
CA GLY A 935 42.47 24.12 5.19
C GLY A 935 41.03 24.40 4.73
N TRP A 936 40.05 24.33 5.64
CA TRP A 936 38.66 24.63 5.31
C TRP A 936 38.40 26.14 5.36
N THR A 937 37.34 26.58 4.67
CA THR A 937 36.98 28.00 4.55
C THR A 937 35.68 28.30 5.31
N PRO A 938 35.72 28.41 6.66
CA PRO A 938 34.52 28.64 7.44
C PRO A 938 34.04 30.10 7.33
N GLN A 939 32.72 30.27 7.21
CA GLN A 939 32.04 31.56 7.12
C GLN A 939 31.02 31.71 8.25
N LEU A 940 30.70 32.95 8.64
CA LEU A 940 29.64 33.22 9.61
C LEU A 940 28.37 33.67 8.90
N ASP A 941 27.23 33.10 9.28
CA ASP A 941 25.93 33.60 8.86
C ASP A 941 25.49 34.81 9.73
N PRO A 942 24.43 35.54 9.34
CA PRO A 942 23.93 36.70 10.11
C PRO A 942 23.50 36.37 11.55
N MET A 943 23.27 35.10 11.88
CA MET A 943 22.89 34.63 13.22
C MET A 943 24.10 34.18 14.04
N GLY A 944 25.32 34.26 13.47
CA GLY A 944 26.56 33.85 14.13
C GLY A 944 26.83 32.35 14.09
N ASN A 945 26.11 31.59 13.26
CA ASN A 945 26.40 30.17 13.00
C ASN A 945 27.60 30.05 12.05
N ILE A 946 28.31 28.93 12.13
CA ILE A 946 29.47 28.65 11.28
C ILE A 946 29.03 27.78 10.10
N HIS A 947 29.38 28.17 8.88
CA HIS A 947 29.09 27.42 7.65
C HIS A 947 30.39 27.04 6.96
N VAL A 948 30.50 25.78 6.50
CA VAL A 948 31.63 25.27 5.73
C VAL A 948 31.09 24.55 4.50
N SER A 949 31.46 25.03 3.31
CA SER A 949 31.10 24.44 2.02
C SER A 949 32.15 23.44 1.55
N GLY A 950 31.73 22.44 0.77
CA GLY A 950 32.64 21.49 0.12
C GLY A 950 33.29 20.48 1.08
N VAL A 951 32.68 20.28 2.25
CA VAL A 951 33.11 19.34 3.29
C VAL A 951 31.88 18.52 3.69
N PRO A 952 31.49 17.52 2.88
CA PRO A 952 30.24 16.79 3.07
C PRO A 952 30.28 15.92 4.32
N ILE A 953 29.19 15.93 5.09
CA ILE A 953 28.97 15.07 6.26
C ILE A 953 27.78 14.12 6.09
N HIS A 954 27.26 14.06 4.85
CA HIS A 954 26.12 13.24 4.44
C HIS A 954 26.57 12.23 3.38
N TYR A 955 26.21 10.96 3.55
CA TYR A 955 26.37 9.97 2.47
C TYR A 955 25.13 9.96 1.56
N HIS A 956 25.30 10.47 0.34
CA HIS A 956 24.25 10.48 -0.67
C HIS A 956 24.04 9.09 -1.29
N GLY A 957 22.84 8.54 -1.15
CA GLY A 957 22.46 7.27 -1.78
C GLY A 957 22.32 7.34 -3.31
N HIS A 958 22.15 8.52 -3.88
CA HIS A 958 21.91 8.73 -5.31
C HIS A 958 23.09 9.45 -5.97
N GLY A 959 23.40 9.07 -7.21
CA GLY A 959 24.54 9.60 -7.96
C GLY A 959 24.36 11.07 -8.38
N PHE A 960 25.45 11.83 -8.32
CA PHE A 960 25.52 13.17 -8.90
C PHE A 960 25.71 13.07 -10.42
N ARG A 961 25.84 14.22 -11.12
CA ARG A 961 25.90 14.25 -12.59
C ARG A 961 26.97 13.33 -13.19
N GLU A 962 28.19 13.28 -12.64
CA GLU A 962 29.28 12.46 -13.20
C GLU A 962 29.16 10.97 -12.82
N ASP A 963 28.52 10.67 -11.69
CA ASP A 963 28.15 9.29 -11.33
C ASP A 963 27.13 8.73 -12.32
N LEU A 964 26.08 9.51 -12.61
CA LEU A 964 25.04 9.12 -13.54
C LEU A 964 25.60 8.88 -14.95
N LYS A 965 26.55 9.72 -15.41
CA LYS A 965 27.30 9.48 -16.67
C LYS A 965 28.01 8.12 -16.66
N THR A 966 28.67 7.82 -15.55
CA THR A 966 29.42 6.57 -15.37
C THR A 966 28.47 5.38 -15.42
N MET A 967 27.36 5.44 -14.67
CA MET A 967 26.35 4.39 -14.64
C MET A 967 25.68 4.19 -16.00
N MET A 968 25.34 5.28 -16.73
CA MET A 968 24.81 5.20 -18.10
C MET A 968 25.76 4.48 -19.06
N THR A 969 27.07 4.71 -18.91
CA THR A 969 28.09 4.04 -19.73
C THR A 969 28.25 2.56 -19.38
N GLN A 970 28.12 2.23 -18.08
CA GLN A 970 28.23 0.85 -17.58
C GLN A 970 26.97 0.00 -17.84
N ALA A 971 25.82 0.62 -18.10
CA ALA A 971 24.56 -0.01 -18.44
C ALA A 971 24.14 0.25 -19.90
N PRO A 972 24.90 -0.25 -20.90
CA PRO A 972 24.60 -0.01 -22.30
C PRO A 972 23.23 -0.60 -22.67
N SER A 973 22.42 0.22 -23.35
CA SER A 973 21.09 -0.17 -23.78
C SER A 973 20.71 0.50 -25.09
N GLU A 974 19.73 -0.06 -25.79
CA GLU A 974 19.22 0.53 -27.02
C GLU A 974 18.40 1.80 -26.77
N THR A 975 17.96 2.07 -25.53
CA THR A 975 17.18 3.26 -25.14
C THR A 975 17.34 3.55 -23.64
N HIS A 976 17.68 4.80 -23.29
CA HIS A 976 17.93 5.26 -21.93
C HIS A 976 16.78 6.15 -21.42
N GLU A 977 16.08 5.68 -20.39
CA GLU A 977 14.89 6.32 -19.81
C GLU A 977 15.08 6.54 -18.31
N ILE A 978 14.10 7.15 -17.63
CA ILE A 978 14.18 7.39 -16.18
C ILE A 978 13.04 6.76 -15.39
N HIS A 979 13.36 6.51 -14.13
CA HIS A 979 12.41 6.34 -13.04
C HIS A 979 12.83 7.23 -11.86
N HIS A 980 12.18 7.12 -10.70
CA HIS A 980 12.60 7.81 -9.48
C HIS A 980 12.84 9.33 -9.65
N ASN A 981 11.96 9.99 -10.40
CA ASN A 981 12.14 11.37 -10.81
C ASN A 981 11.57 12.36 -9.77
N PRO A 982 12.39 13.22 -9.14
CA PRO A 982 11.94 14.10 -8.07
C PRO A 982 11.10 15.29 -8.56
N SER A 983 11.26 15.70 -9.83
CA SER A 983 10.49 16.83 -10.38
C SER A 983 10.53 16.90 -11.90
N ARG A 984 9.60 17.69 -12.46
CA ARG A 984 9.58 18.03 -13.88
C ARG A 984 10.87 18.72 -14.35
N ASP A 985 11.36 19.67 -13.56
CA ASP A 985 12.58 20.43 -13.87
C ASP A 985 13.82 19.54 -13.88
N ASN A 986 13.86 18.53 -13.01
CA ASN A 986 14.96 17.56 -12.98
C ASN A 986 15.10 16.81 -14.32
N TYR A 987 13.98 16.41 -14.93
CA TYR A 987 13.97 15.78 -16.24
C TYR A 987 14.37 16.76 -17.36
N HIS A 988 13.70 17.91 -17.49
CA HIS A 988 13.89 18.82 -18.62
C HIS A 988 15.21 19.59 -18.58
N SER A 989 15.66 20.00 -17.39
CA SER A 989 16.82 20.88 -17.25
C SER A 989 18.12 20.13 -16.97
N ARG A 990 18.07 18.88 -16.51
CA ARG A 990 19.28 18.11 -16.16
C ARG A 990 19.43 16.79 -16.90
N TYR A 991 18.49 15.86 -16.72
CA TYR A 991 18.61 14.51 -17.28
C TYR A 991 18.57 14.52 -18.81
N ARG A 992 17.52 15.08 -19.42
CA ARG A 992 17.34 15.06 -20.87
C ARG A 992 18.50 15.77 -21.61
N PRO A 993 18.98 16.94 -21.15
CA PRO A 993 20.19 17.54 -21.71
C PRO A 993 21.44 16.66 -21.55
N LEU A 994 21.60 15.97 -20.41
CA LEU A 994 22.73 15.09 -20.14
C LEU A 994 22.76 13.89 -21.11
N VAL A 995 21.64 13.20 -21.30
CA VAL A 995 21.55 12.07 -22.23
C VAL A 995 21.90 12.49 -23.67
N ARG A 996 21.44 13.69 -24.07
CA ARG A 996 21.77 14.28 -25.38
C ARG A 996 23.23 14.69 -25.50
N GLU A 997 23.82 15.26 -24.46
CA GLU A 997 25.26 15.58 -24.39
C GLU A 997 26.11 14.32 -24.60
N MET A 998 25.70 13.20 -24.01
CA MET A 998 26.36 11.90 -24.15
C MET A 998 26.09 11.19 -25.47
N GLY A 999 25.18 11.70 -26.31
CA GLY A 999 24.78 11.05 -27.57
C GLY A 999 24.05 9.71 -27.36
N LEU A 1000 23.43 9.49 -26.20
CA LEU A 1000 22.75 8.25 -25.88
C LEU A 1000 21.33 8.21 -26.48
N PRO A 1001 20.86 7.06 -26.99
CA PRO A 1001 19.51 6.95 -27.54
C PRO A 1001 18.45 7.08 -26.44
N HIS A 1002 17.38 7.84 -26.70
CA HIS A 1002 16.26 8.01 -25.77
C HIS A 1002 14.94 8.24 -26.53
N SER A 1003 13.80 7.93 -25.92
CA SER A 1003 12.50 7.96 -26.58
C SER A 1003 11.88 9.36 -26.75
N ASP A 1004 12.43 10.36 -26.06
CA ASP A 1004 11.88 11.73 -25.92
C ASP A 1004 10.50 11.82 -25.24
N TYR A 1005 9.93 10.71 -24.74
CA TYR A 1005 8.70 10.77 -23.95
C TYR A 1005 8.95 11.36 -22.57
N GLU A 1006 8.06 12.25 -22.14
CA GLU A 1006 8.08 12.78 -20.78
C GLU A 1006 7.63 11.68 -19.79
N PRO A 1007 8.42 11.37 -18.75
CA PRO A 1007 8.08 10.36 -17.77
C PRO A 1007 6.93 10.84 -16.89
N ASP A 1008 5.96 9.96 -16.66
CA ASP A 1008 4.80 10.24 -15.81
C ASP A 1008 4.22 8.94 -15.28
N ASP A 1009 3.68 8.99 -14.06
CA ASP A 1009 2.99 7.85 -13.46
C ASP A 1009 1.74 7.51 -14.27
N PHE A 1010 1.38 6.23 -14.24
CA PHE A 1010 0.24 5.64 -14.91
C PHE A 1010 0.34 5.62 -16.45
N ASN A 1011 1.48 6.03 -17.03
CA ASN A 1011 1.78 5.80 -18.44
C ASN A 1011 2.18 4.34 -18.69
N VAL A 1012 1.58 3.73 -19.71
CA VAL A 1012 1.87 2.37 -20.14
C VAL A 1012 2.74 2.44 -21.39
N MET A 1013 3.95 1.90 -21.28
CA MET A 1013 4.97 1.91 -22.32
C MET A 1013 5.07 0.51 -22.93
N ARG A 1014 5.01 0.39 -24.25
CA ARG A 1014 5.36 -0.83 -24.96
C ARG A 1014 6.87 -0.88 -25.14
N VAL A 1015 7.45 -2.03 -24.78
CA VAL A 1015 8.86 -2.34 -25.02
C VAL A 1015 8.93 -3.28 -26.23
N ASP A 1016 9.65 -2.87 -27.28
CA ASP A 1016 9.78 -3.64 -28.51
C ASP A 1016 11.22 -3.61 -29.03
N ARG A 1017 11.93 -4.72 -28.85
CA ARG A 1017 13.32 -4.87 -29.30
C ARG A 1017 13.47 -4.83 -30.81
N ASP A 1018 12.44 -5.22 -31.56
CA ASP A 1018 12.51 -5.33 -33.02
C ASP A 1018 12.24 -3.98 -33.70
N ALA A 1019 11.83 -2.97 -32.93
CA ALA A 1019 11.71 -1.60 -33.40
C ALA A 1019 13.09 -0.98 -33.69
N LYS A 1020 13.16 -0.12 -34.72
CA LYS A 1020 14.41 0.52 -35.17
C LYS A 1020 14.76 1.79 -34.40
N GLU A 1021 13.76 2.65 -34.18
CA GLU A 1021 13.94 3.94 -33.54
C GLU A 1021 13.75 3.85 -32.01
N PRO A 1022 14.52 4.58 -31.19
CA PRO A 1022 14.38 4.59 -29.73
C PRO A 1022 12.95 4.91 -29.24
N SER A 1023 12.29 5.89 -29.87
CA SER A 1023 10.90 6.25 -29.58
C SER A 1023 9.89 5.14 -29.87
N SER A 1024 10.24 4.19 -30.73
CA SER A 1024 9.41 3.01 -31.02
C SER A 1024 9.78 1.81 -30.13
N LYS A 1025 11.02 1.75 -29.63
CA LYS A 1025 11.46 0.73 -28.66
C LYS A 1025 10.85 0.93 -27.28
N PHE A 1026 10.55 2.17 -26.88
CA PHE A 1026 9.85 2.50 -25.64
C PHE A 1026 8.68 3.48 -25.91
N LYS A 1027 7.56 2.94 -26.39
CA LYS A 1027 6.44 3.74 -26.92
C LYS A 1027 5.29 3.85 -25.93
N LYS A 1028 4.84 5.07 -25.61
CA LYS A 1028 3.57 5.26 -24.86
C LYS A 1028 2.40 4.75 -25.69
N ILE A 1029 1.60 3.84 -25.12
CA ILE A 1029 0.42 3.25 -25.77
C ILE A 1029 -0.90 3.50 -25.04
N ALA A 1030 -0.87 3.94 -23.78
CA ALA A 1030 -2.04 4.31 -22.98
C ALA A 1030 -1.61 5.07 -21.72
N GLN A 1031 -2.53 5.80 -21.09
CA GLN A 1031 -2.46 6.21 -19.69
C GLN A 1031 -3.66 5.65 -18.94
N ILE A 1032 -3.41 5.03 -17.79
CA ILE A 1032 -4.48 4.54 -16.92
C ILE A 1032 -4.88 5.60 -15.90
N ASN A 1033 -6.10 5.49 -15.38
CA ASN A 1033 -6.62 6.37 -14.33
C ASN A 1033 -5.72 6.30 -13.08
N PRO A 1034 -5.19 7.45 -12.62
CA PRO A 1034 -4.41 7.49 -11.40
C PRO A 1034 -5.21 6.96 -10.22
N SER A 1035 -4.61 6.06 -9.45
CA SER A 1035 -5.28 5.47 -8.30
C SER A 1035 -4.32 5.16 -7.16
N TYR A 1036 -4.77 5.49 -5.95
CA TYR A 1036 -4.02 5.31 -4.72
C TYR A 1036 -4.90 4.69 -3.63
N VAL A 1037 -4.31 3.81 -2.83
CA VAL A 1037 -4.89 3.32 -1.57
C VAL A 1037 -4.39 4.21 -0.44
N LEU A 1038 -5.24 5.14 -0.01
CA LEU A 1038 -5.00 6.03 1.11
C LEU A 1038 -5.08 5.27 2.44
N VAL A 1039 -4.12 5.51 3.31
CA VAL A 1039 -3.93 4.84 4.59
C VAL A 1039 -4.25 5.81 5.72
N ARG A 1040 -5.17 5.42 6.61
CA ARG A 1040 -5.39 6.11 7.89
C ARG A 1040 -5.33 5.12 9.06
N LEU A 1041 -4.38 5.34 9.95
CA LEU A 1041 -4.16 4.61 11.20
C LEU A 1041 -4.79 5.39 12.35
N GLN A 1042 -6.00 5.00 12.74
CA GLN A 1042 -6.64 5.60 13.92
C GLN A 1042 -6.12 4.95 15.20
N ARG A 1043 -5.56 5.78 16.09
CA ARG A 1043 -4.93 5.39 17.36
C ARG A 1043 -5.88 5.67 18.53
N LYS A 1044 -6.18 4.68 19.38
CA LYS A 1044 -6.95 4.90 20.63
C LYS A 1044 -6.03 5.56 21.66
N TYR A 1045 -6.51 6.63 22.30
CA TYR A 1045 -5.74 7.41 23.29
C TYR A 1045 -4.41 7.97 22.79
N ALA A 1046 -4.25 8.19 21.48
CA ALA A 1046 -2.96 8.53 20.84
C ALA A 1046 -1.83 7.51 21.11
N GLN A 1047 -2.16 6.32 21.62
CA GLN A 1047 -1.22 5.22 21.82
C GLN A 1047 -1.28 4.26 20.62
N TYR A 1048 -0.14 3.64 20.28
CA TYR A 1048 -0.04 2.68 19.16
C TYR A 1048 -0.79 1.35 19.41
N PHE A 1049 -1.49 1.20 20.53
CA PHE A 1049 -2.20 -0.01 20.91
C PHE A 1049 -3.70 0.25 21.03
N GLY A 1050 -4.49 -0.55 20.29
CA GLY A 1050 -5.94 -0.39 20.17
C GLY A 1050 -6.28 0.72 19.17
N GLY A 1051 -6.93 0.39 18.06
CA GLY A 1051 -7.15 1.30 16.94
C GLY A 1051 -7.74 0.60 15.73
N TRP A 1052 -7.92 1.30 14.61
CA TRP A 1052 -8.32 0.68 13.34
C TRP A 1052 -7.52 1.23 12.16
N LEU A 1053 -7.37 0.38 11.15
CA LEU A 1053 -6.79 0.72 9.86
C LEU A 1053 -7.96 1.00 8.91
N ASP A 1054 -8.02 2.21 8.38
CA ASP A 1054 -8.94 2.61 7.30
C ASP A 1054 -8.12 2.70 6.01
N LEU A 1055 -8.40 1.78 5.08
CA LEU A 1055 -7.87 1.83 3.72
C LEU A 1055 -8.97 2.35 2.80
N ARG A 1056 -8.67 3.41 2.06
CA ARG A 1056 -9.58 4.00 1.08
C ARG A 1056 -8.90 4.05 -0.27
N ARG A 1057 -9.46 3.36 -1.25
CA ARG A 1057 -9.01 3.49 -2.62
C ARG A 1057 -9.64 4.75 -3.20
N VAL A 1058 -8.83 5.57 -3.83
CA VAL A 1058 -9.27 6.76 -4.54
C VAL A 1058 -8.74 6.68 -5.96
N THR A 1059 -9.64 6.82 -6.92
CA THR A 1059 -9.32 6.81 -8.34
C THR A 1059 -9.72 8.14 -8.93
N LEU A 1060 -8.78 8.79 -9.60
CA LEU A 1060 -9.02 10.00 -10.37
C LEU A 1060 -9.35 9.57 -11.79
N LEU A 1061 -10.57 9.86 -12.25
CA LEU A 1061 -10.94 9.61 -13.63
C LEU A 1061 -10.39 10.74 -14.49
N ARG A 1062 -9.42 10.44 -15.36
CA ARG A 1062 -8.85 11.41 -16.30
C ARG A 1062 -9.35 11.15 -17.72
N ARG A 1063 -9.52 12.23 -18.47
CA ARG A 1063 -9.77 12.20 -19.90
C ARG A 1063 -8.43 12.33 -20.65
N GLU A 1064 -8.10 11.36 -21.50
CA GLU A 1064 -6.82 11.38 -22.23
C GLU A 1064 -7.00 11.84 -23.68
N GLY A 1065 -8.15 11.54 -24.31
CA GLY A 1065 -8.38 11.76 -25.73
C GLY A 1065 -7.83 10.62 -26.60
N MET A 1066 -8.60 10.22 -27.61
CA MET A 1066 -8.35 9.09 -28.52
C MET A 1066 -8.27 7.69 -27.88
N ASN A 1067 -8.85 7.51 -26.69
CA ASN A 1067 -8.89 6.23 -25.98
C ASN A 1067 -10.26 5.55 -26.01
N ARG A 1068 -10.24 4.23 -25.76
CA ARG A 1068 -11.45 3.39 -25.63
C ARG A 1068 -12.44 3.93 -24.59
N THR A 1069 -11.96 4.64 -23.57
CA THR A 1069 -12.77 5.15 -22.45
C THR A 1069 -13.36 6.54 -22.68
N ASP A 1070 -13.02 7.26 -23.74
CA ASP A 1070 -13.45 8.65 -23.94
C ASP A 1070 -14.97 8.79 -24.13
N GLY A 1071 -15.57 7.87 -24.90
CA GLY A 1071 -17.04 7.79 -25.03
C GLY A 1071 -17.72 7.51 -23.68
N LEU A 1072 -17.05 6.84 -22.75
CA LEU A 1072 -17.57 6.61 -21.39
C LEU A 1072 -17.46 7.85 -20.49
N MET A 1073 -16.56 8.78 -20.83
CA MET A 1073 -16.21 9.98 -20.06
C MET A 1073 -16.87 11.25 -20.58
N THR A 1074 -17.58 11.22 -21.72
CA THR A 1074 -18.12 12.39 -22.44
C THR A 1074 -18.93 13.35 -21.55
N ARG A 1075 -19.65 12.82 -20.55
CA ARG A 1075 -20.43 13.60 -19.56
C ARG A 1075 -20.05 13.38 -18.10
N SER A 1076 -18.97 12.65 -17.82
CA SER A 1076 -18.42 12.63 -16.47
C SER A 1076 -18.11 14.06 -16.03
N ASP A 1077 -18.42 14.41 -14.78
CA ASP A 1077 -17.99 15.69 -14.22
C ASP A 1077 -16.46 15.83 -14.43
N SER A 1078 -15.95 17.04 -14.69
CA SER A 1078 -14.51 17.30 -14.91
C SER A 1078 -13.64 16.51 -13.92
N ASP A 1079 -12.53 15.90 -14.36
CA ASP A 1079 -11.58 15.14 -13.53
C ASP A 1079 -12.16 14.67 -12.18
N GLY A 1080 -13.16 13.80 -12.24
CA GLY A 1080 -13.90 13.37 -11.05
C GLY A 1080 -13.04 12.51 -10.14
N VAL A 1081 -12.94 12.88 -8.86
CA VAL A 1081 -12.26 12.08 -7.84
C VAL A 1081 -13.27 11.13 -7.19
N TYR A 1082 -13.07 9.83 -7.40
CA TYR A 1082 -13.93 8.79 -6.84
C TYR A 1082 -13.26 8.11 -5.67
N GLN A 1083 -13.84 8.28 -4.48
CA GLN A 1083 -13.36 7.63 -3.26
C GLN A 1083 -14.24 6.44 -2.89
N ARG A 1084 -13.63 5.25 -2.81
CA ARG A 1084 -14.25 4.04 -2.28
C ARG A 1084 -13.56 3.60 -1.00
N LYS A 1085 -14.37 3.26 0.00
CA LYS A 1085 -13.88 2.61 1.21
C LYS A 1085 -13.57 1.14 0.92
N THR A 1086 -12.30 0.76 0.82
CA THR A 1086 -11.91 -0.62 0.45
C THR A 1086 -11.84 -1.54 1.64
N THR A 1087 -11.41 -1.07 2.82
CA THR A 1087 -11.35 -1.89 4.02
C THR A 1087 -11.40 -1.04 5.29
N ARG A 1088 -12.30 -1.38 6.22
CA ARG A 1088 -12.22 -0.98 7.64
C ARG A 1088 -12.10 -2.24 8.48
N MET A 1089 -10.89 -2.57 8.91
CA MET A 1089 -10.65 -3.71 9.79
C MET A 1089 -10.35 -3.21 11.19
N ASP A 1090 -11.22 -3.61 12.13
CA ASP A 1090 -10.92 -3.54 13.55
C ASP A 1090 -9.79 -4.52 13.87
N TRP A 1091 -8.74 -4.02 14.52
CA TRP A 1091 -7.54 -4.78 14.81
C TRP A 1091 -7.83 -5.94 15.78
N ASP A 1092 -8.83 -5.80 16.65
CA ASP A 1092 -9.20 -6.85 17.59
C ASP A 1092 -9.92 -8.02 16.89
N ARG A 1093 -10.69 -7.73 15.83
CA ARG A 1093 -11.45 -8.73 15.07
C ARG A 1093 -10.56 -9.70 14.27
N VAL A 1094 -9.41 -9.22 13.79
CA VAL A 1094 -8.46 -10.03 12.99
C VAL A 1094 -7.44 -10.74 13.88
N SER A 1095 -7.06 -10.13 15.00
CA SER A 1095 -6.00 -10.65 15.88
C SER A 1095 -6.51 -11.73 16.84
N ASN A 1096 -7.82 -11.81 17.10
CA ASN A 1096 -8.40 -12.71 18.10
C ASN A 1096 -9.75 -13.32 17.66
N PRO A 1097 -9.79 -14.07 16.54
CA PRO A 1097 -11.05 -14.60 16.00
C PRO A 1097 -11.79 -15.54 16.95
N ALA A 1098 -11.06 -16.23 17.85
CA ALA A 1098 -11.63 -17.17 18.83
C ALA A 1098 -12.25 -16.50 20.06
N ASN A 1099 -11.85 -15.26 20.39
CA ASN A 1099 -12.33 -14.52 21.57
C ASN A 1099 -13.47 -13.54 21.24
N PHE A 1100 -13.86 -13.43 19.98
CA PHE A 1100 -14.99 -12.59 19.58
C PHE A 1100 -16.31 -13.33 19.82
N ARG A 1101 -16.90 -13.16 21.01
CA ARG A 1101 -18.34 -13.36 21.17
C ARG A 1101 -19.04 -12.13 20.62
N PRO A 1102 -19.96 -12.24 19.65
CA PRO A 1102 -20.80 -11.11 19.29
C PRO A 1102 -21.54 -10.72 20.56
N GLN A 1103 -21.24 -9.54 21.12
CA GLN A 1103 -22.08 -8.98 22.16
C GLN A 1103 -23.44 -8.68 21.51
N GLY A 1104 -24.36 -9.63 21.67
CA GLY A 1104 -25.77 -9.39 21.47
C GLY A 1104 -26.15 -8.17 22.30
N ARG A 1105 -26.92 -7.29 21.67
CA ARG A 1105 -27.55 -6.12 22.30
C ARG A 1105 -28.07 -6.46 23.71
N THR A 1106 -27.48 -5.83 24.72
CA THR A 1106 -28.10 -5.05 25.81
C THR A 1106 -27.11 -4.99 26.98
N ALA A 1107 -26.06 -4.17 26.87
CA ALA A 1107 -25.54 -3.52 28.06
C ALA A 1107 -26.33 -2.21 28.19
N LYS A 1108 -27.23 -2.15 29.17
CA LYS A 1108 -27.83 -0.88 29.60
C LYS A 1108 -26.68 0.06 29.91
N ILE A 1109 -26.49 1.07 29.06
CA ILE A 1109 -25.64 2.21 29.36
C ILE A 1109 -26.24 2.85 30.59
N ALA A 1110 -25.52 2.79 31.72
CA ALA A 1110 -25.84 3.61 32.86
C ALA A 1110 -25.74 5.09 32.44
N PRO A 1111 -26.69 5.95 32.81
CA PRO A 1111 -26.70 7.35 32.41
C PRO A 1111 -25.61 8.09 33.20
N SER A 1112 -24.37 8.09 32.71
CA SER A 1112 -23.35 8.99 33.26
C SER A 1112 -22.29 9.47 32.28
N ILE A 1113 -22.35 9.13 30.99
CA ILE A 1113 -21.40 9.66 30.00
C ILE A 1113 -22.09 9.92 28.67
N VAL A 1114 -22.90 10.98 28.63
CA VAL A 1114 -23.22 11.73 27.40
C VAL A 1114 -23.23 13.20 27.82
N ASP A 1115 -22.21 13.95 27.45
CA ASP A 1115 -22.36 15.14 26.59
C ASP A 1115 -21.03 15.92 26.52
N ARG A 1116 -20.45 16.00 25.32
CA ARG A 1116 -19.64 17.15 24.94
C ARG A 1116 -20.09 17.53 23.53
N GLY A 1117 -21.04 18.46 23.51
CA GLY A 1117 -21.55 19.11 22.32
C GLY A 1117 -20.50 19.96 21.57
N PRO A 1118 -20.94 20.66 20.52
CA PRO A 1118 -20.12 21.12 19.41
C PRO A 1118 -19.36 22.43 19.69
N ALA A 1119 -18.34 22.67 18.87
CA ALA A 1119 -17.41 23.79 18.92
C ALA A 1119 -18.07 25.18 19.00
N SER A 1120 -17.46 26.08 19.78
CA SER A 1120 -17.49 27.52 19.51
C SER A 1120 -16.21 28.22 20.00
N SER A 1121 -15.86 29.23 19.21
CA SER A 1121 -14.76 30.19 19.25
C SER A 1121 -14.39 30.83 20.60
N GLY A 1122 -13.10 31.19 20.72
CA GLY A 1122 -12.70 32.48 21.30
C GLY A 1122 -12.04 32.47 22.68
N LEU A 1123 -10.76 32.89 22.69
CA LEU A 1123 -10.05 33.64 23.74
C LEU A 1123 -9.67 32.98 25.09
N ARG A 1124 -8.36 33.05 25.32
CA ARG A 1124 -7.59 33.31 26.56
C ARG A 1124 -7.42 32.19 27.61
N SER A 1125 -6.14 31.84 27.72
CA SER A 1125 -5.40 31.23 28.82
C SER A 1125 -5.93 31.45 30.24
N THR A 1126 -6.01 30.37 31.02
CA THR A 1126 -5.54 30.34 32.41
C THR A 1126 -5.13 28.89 32.78
N PRO A 1127 -3.97 28.66 33.43
CA PRO A 1127 -3.55 27.34 33.86
C PRO A 1127 -4.35 26.87 35.08
N ILE A 1128 -4.75 25.60 35.09
CA ILE A 1128 -5.40 24.93 36.23
C ILE A 1128 -4.31 24.56 37.25
N TRP A 1129 -3.82 25.54 37.98
CA TRP A 1129 -3.21 25.37 39.31
C TRP A 1129 -3.65 26.54 40.18
N SER A 1130 -4.95 26.60 40.49
CA SER A 1130 -5.46 27.38 41.60
C SER A 1130 -6.74 26.73 42.14
N ASN A 1131 -6.62 26.21 43.36
CA ASN A 1131 -7.64 26.14 44.41
C ASN A 1131 -7.50 24.84 45.20
N THR A 1132 -6.57 24.86 46.15
CA THR A 1132 -6.73 24.06 47.36
C THR A 1132 -6.85 25.01 48.54
N SER A 1133 -8.06 24.97 49.13
CA SER A 1133 -8.47 25.38 50.47
C SER A 1133 -8.21 26.82 50.95
N ALA A 1134 -9.25 27.65 50.85
CA ALA A 1134 -9.52 28.65 51.88
C ALA A 1134 -10.33 28.00 53.00
N LYS A 1135 -9.73 27.87 54.18
CA LYS A 1135 -10.33 28.02 55.53
C LYS A 1135 -9.31 27.53 56.54
N ASP A 1136 -8.56 28.47 57.13
CA ASP A 1136 -8.50 28.62 58.59
C ASP A 1136 -7.77 29.92 58.97
N LEU A 1137 -8.53 30.74 59.72
CA LEU A 1137 -8.10 31.61 60.83
C LEU A 1137 -7.40 32.96 60.54
N LYS A 1138 -8.30 33.96 60.48
CA LYS A 1138 -8.32 35.38 60.87
C LYS A 1138 -7.46 35.84 62.09
N PRO A 1139 -7.38 37.16 62.39
CA PRO A 1139 -6.12 37.93 62.34
C PRO A 1139 -5.65 38.51 63.70
N SER A 1140 -4.36 38.83 63.76
CA SER A 1140 -3.79 40.00 64.44
C SER A 1140 -2.45 40.34 63.83
#